data_AF-T0RBH9-F1
#
_entry.id   AF-T0RBH9-F1
#
_cell.length_a   1.000
_cell.length_b   1.000
_cell.length_c   1.000
_cell.angle_alpha   90.00
_cell.angle_beta   90.00
_cell.angle_gamma   90.00
#
_symmetry.space_group_name_H-M   'P 1'
#
loop_
_entity.id
_entity.type
_entity.pdbx_description
1 polymer ?
#
loop_
_entity_poly.entity_id
_entity_poly.type
_entity_poly.pdbx_seq_one_letter_code
_entity_poly.pdbx_strand_id
1 'polypeptide(L)'
;MVNREKKRKKSVGLGASEIAFIEDEIAAVAMEYGLEMDDDVAKNIAKRKPSSKRKSSAVVAQPAKMDATGLLELLPKQCQVGPCKSPGCNCRGYGVDKKKHDQCHKCDHGVFLHSLVFTKRDDDAKGLHGQVLMGLMHSIVVLGRLAGSVVGSHAWTQASLDLLSSALNEHLKDHLIKHQNDKEFASERPLMTKLNTDLHALISTAMQAVAASGRSEMRIKLACCFDQMYFSIYHTTLCLYGRGCGAVPSPDEYLQLLMTHGASSDRDYEVFVATELLRDGLPDDFHAPYEISKRHKDPLVLFEMLQARLREGIQLFYEPGMGMGGEMDRAIADLGRSTTNANKRLTKKQRMNQHKVVAKPKASVPAYPLLQQWRENVRVWLDKLYAPAIPHPDALKAIAAHSPLIEIGAGLGYWSSLLLKQKADILPFDKQSKLKWSTDAAPADDDDDEIIETLDAIVPPFTKVYEGGAEVLELKPLKGRTLLLCAPPQSSLARDALRHYKGRYLIHVGEWYGETGDRQFECDVMKHFRLLQRVPLPNYSDTAHEVTIWDRKATASETEIVSCSSCDSSQTTLLRRCTLCKTCTYCTAECMRQDHDRHLAEHARRLIFLQDEHLLEFENPLHFAPFEWDMEANVDYTTKAPWKAVAETTPSGFSFNF
;
A
#
# COMPACT_ATOMS: atom_id res chain seq x y z
N MET A 1 8.67 25.08 71.87
CA MET A 1 7.96 23.80 71.70
C MET A 1 7.53 23.69 70.25
N VAL A 2 8.08 22.70 69.55
CA VAL A 2 7.84 22.44 68.12
C VAL A 2 6.51 21.71 67.96
N ASN A 3 5.57 22.26 67.19
CA ASN A 3 4.35 21.56 66.82
C ASN A 3 4.59 20.79 65.52
N ARG A 4 4.37 19.47 65.56
CA ARG A 4 4.85 18.50 64.56
C ARG A 4 3.70 18.17 63.61
N GLU A 5 3.73 18.70 62.38
CA GLU A 5 2.79 18.32 61.33
C GLU A 5 3.01 16.87 60.86
N LYS A 6 1.94 16.07 60.84
CA LYS A 6 1.93 14.70 60.33
C LYS A 6 2.02 14.70 58.79
N LYS A 7 3.17 14.31 58.23
CA LYS A 7 3.31 13.97 56.81
C LYS A 7 2.40 12.79 56.44
N ARG A 8 1.38 13.04 55.61
CA ARG A 8 0.63 12.00 54.87
C ARG A 8 1.58 11.36 53.84
N LYS A 9 1.74 10.03 53.89
CA LYS A 9 2.43 9.23 52.86
C LYS A 9 1.71 9.42 51.52
N LYS A 10 2.43 9.87 50.49
CA LYS A 10 1.98 9.75 49.08
C LYS A 10 2.00 8.26 48.72
N SER A 11 0.84 7.65 48.51
CA SER A 11 0.76 6.34 47.86
C SER A 11 1.12 6.50 46.38
N VAL A 12 2.09 5.71 45.94
CA VAL A 12 2.37 5.48 44.53
C VAL A 12 1.26 4.54 44.05
N GLY A 13 0.22 5.09 43.44
CA GLY A 13 -0.87 4.33 42.83
C GLY A 13 -0.91 4.63 41.34
N LEU A 14 -1.12 3.59 40.53
CA LEU A 14 -1.33 3.71 39.09
C LEU A 14 -2.56 4.59 38.82
N GLY A 15 -2.49 5.42 37.79
CA GLY A 15 -3.61 6.24 37.34
C GLY A 15 -4.73 5.38 36.75
N ALA A 16 -5.96 5.89 36.75
CA ALA A 16 -7.13 5.16 36.23
C ALA A 16 -6.97 4.68 34.78
N SER A 17 -6.24 5.44 33.95
CA SER A 17 -5.90 5.06 32.56
C SER A 17 -4.87 3.93 32.48
N GLU A 18 -3.92 3.88 33.41
CA GLU A 18 -2.91 2.81 33.48
C GLU A 18 -3.54 1.52 33.98
N ILE A 19 -4.47 1.61 34.94
CA ILE A 19 -5.26 0.48 35.44
C ILE A 19 -6.15 -0.08 34.32
N ALA A 20 -6.85 0.77 33.58
CA ALA A 20 -7.67 0.37 32.44
C ALA A 20 -6.87 -0.38 31.36
N PHE A 21 -5.67 0.14 31.02
CA PHE A 21 -4.76 -0.52 30.09
C PHE A 21 -4.28 -1.88 30.61
N ILE A 22 -3.89 -1.97 31.89
CA ILE A 22 -3.46 -3.23 32.50
C ILE A 22 -4.58 -4.27 32.52
N GLU A 23 -5.81 -3.86 32.83
CA GLU A 23 -6.99 -4.74 32.81
C GLU A 23 -7.28 -5.28 31.41
N ASP A 24 -7.15 -4.44 30.38
CA ASP A 24 -7.34 -4.83 28.98
C ASP A 24 -6.23 -5.79 28.51
N GLU A 25 -4.98 -5.57 28.95
CA GLU A 25 -3.83 -6.46 28.70
C GLU A 25 -3.98 -7.81 29.43
N ILE A 26 -4.48 -7.82 30.67
CA ILE A 26 -4.75 -9.07 31.41
C ILE A 26 -5.83 -9.90 30.71
N ALA A 27 -6.93 -9.27 30.29
CA ALA A 27 -7.99 -9.93 29.53
C ALA A 27 -7.47 -10.50 28.19
N ALA A 28 -6.60 -9.74 27.53
CA ALA A 28 -5.96 -10.10 26.28
C ALA A 28 -5.03 -11.31 26.43
N VAL A 29 -4.18 -11.33 27.46
CA VAL A 29 -3.30 -12.45 27.82
C VAL A 29 -4.14 -13.66 28.21
N ALA A 30 -5.18 -13.48 29.02
CA ALA A 30 -6.06 -14.58 29.41
C ALA A 30 -6.69 -15.26 28.18
N MET A 31 -7.16 -14.48 27.19
CA MET A 31 -7.64 -15.04 25.93
C MET A 31 -6.54 -15.73 25.09
N GLU A 32 -5.33 -15.16 25.02
CA GLU A 32 -4.21 -15.73 24.24
C GLU A 32 -3.72 -17.07 24.79
N TYR A 33 -3.76 -17.23 26.11
CA TYR A 33 -3.29 -18.43 26.80
C TYR A 33 -4.43 -19.34 27.29
N GLY A 34 -5.69 -19.07 26.92
CA GLY A 34 -6.86 -19.86 27.34
C GLY A 34 -7.07 -19.89 28.85
N LEU A 35 -6.67 -18.83 29.56
CA LEU A 35 -6.80 -18.69 31.00
C LEU A 35 -8.15 -18.08 31.37
N GLU A 36 -8.71 -18.49 32.51
CA GLU A 36 -9.91 -17.85 33.05
C GLU A 36 -9.58 -16.42 33.50
N MET A 37 -10.40 -15.46 33.05
CA MET A 37 -10.25 -14.05 33.38
C MET A 37 -10.91 -13.75 34.73
N ASP A 38 -10.24 -12.92 35.54
CA ASP A 38 -10.77 -12.48 36.84
C ASP A 38 -12.09 -11.70 36.68
N ASP A 39 -13.08 -12.03 37.52
CA ASP A 39 -14.45 -11.49 37.47
C ASP A 39 -14.51 -9.97 37.66
N ASP A 40 -13.59 -9.38 38.43
CA ASP A 40 -13.59 -7.95 38.71
C ASP A 40 -12.99 -7.17 37.53
N VAL A 41 -11.96 -7.73 36.89
CA VAL A 41 -11.42 -7.22 35.62
C VAL A 41 -12.50 -7.27 34.53
N ALA A 42 -13.21 -8.39 34.41
CA ALA A 42 -14.30 -8.57 33.45
C ALA A 42 -15.43 -7.53 33.63
N LYS A 43 -15.84 -7.29 34.89
CA LYS A 43 -16.87 -6.27 35.23
C LYS A 43 -16.38 -4.85 34.96
N ASN A 44 -15.11 -4.54 35.21
CA ASN A 44 -14.55 -3.22 34.98
C ASN A 44 -14.46 -2.91 33.49
N ILE A 45 -14.10 -3.88 32.65
CA ILE A 45 -14.12 -3.76 31.19
C ILE A 45 -15.55 -3.54 30.69
N ALA A 46 -16.52 -4.31 31.18
CA ALA A 46 -17.92 -4.22 30.76
C ALA A 46 -18.56 -2.84 31.08
N LYS A 47 -18.20 -2.23 32.21
CA LYS A 47 -18.69 -0.90 32.62
C LYS A 47 -18.11 0.27 31.83
N ARG A 48 -16.98 0.08 31.14
CA ARG A 48 -16.27 1.12 30.39
C ARG A 48 -16.82 1.36 28.97
N LYS A 49 -17.74 0.54 28.45
CA LYS A 49 -18.34 0.75 27.12
C LYS A 49 -19.28 1.99 27.13
N PRO A 50 -19.08 2.99 26.26
CA PRO A 50 -19.93 4.17 26.22
C PRO A 50 -21.33 3.84 25.66
N SER A 51 -22.36 4.47 26.22
CA SER A 51 -23.74 4.43 25.70
C SER A 51 -23.89 5.27 24.43
N SER A 52 -23.32 4.81 23.32
CA SER A 52 -23.63 5.33 21.99
C SER A 52 -24.89 4.65 21.48
N LYS A 53 -25.88 5.43 21.02
CA LYS A 53 -27.10 4.94 20.35
C LYS A 53 -26.86 4.53 18.89
N ARG A 54 -25.61 4.36 18.42
CA ARG A 54 -25.36 3.47 17.26
C ARG A 54 -25.56 2.05 17.77
N LYS A 55 -26.40 1.25 17.11
CA LYS A 55 -26.58 -0.19 17.42
C LYS A 55 -25.20 -0.82 17.52
N SER A 56 -24.67 -0.97 18.74
CA SER A 56 -23.49 -1.78 18.95
C SER A 56 -23.94 -3.22 18.79
N SER A 57 -23.76 -3.74 17.58
CA SER A 57 -23.46 -5.16 17.46
C SER A 57 -22.32 -5.40 18.44
N ALA A 58 -22.54 -6.23 19.45
CA ALA A 58 -21.50 -6.63 20.36
C ALA A 58 -20.28 -7.02 19.51
N VAL A 59 -19.12 -6.41 19.79
CA VAL A 59 -17.82 -6.83 19.26
C VAL A 59 -17.61 -8.26 19.75
N VAL A 60 -18.14 -9.21 18.99
CA VAL A 60 -17.80 -10.62 19.08
C VAL A 60 -16.55 -10.71 18.24
N ALA A 61 -15.38 -10.65 18.90
CA ALA A 61 -14.14 -11.00 18.23
C ALA A 61 -14.30 -12.41 17.68
N GLN A 62 -14.43 -12.52 16.35
CA GLN A 62 -14.61 -13.81 15.71
C GLN A 62 -13.26 -14.54 15.66
N PRO A 63 -13.23 -15.87 15.87
CA PRO A 63 -11.99 -16.62 15.74
C PRO A 63 -11.52 -16.58 14.27
N ALA A 64 -10.22 -16.40 14.05
CA ALA A 64 -9.62 -16.49 12.72
C ALA A 64 -9.88 -17.88 12.11
N LYS A 65 -9.87 -18.00 10.76
CA LYS A 65 -9.93 -19.34 10.11
C LYS A 65 -8.73 -20.21 10.47
N MET A 66 -7.63 -19.57 10.84
CA MET A 66 -6.36 -20.22 11.10
C MET A 66 -6.11 -20.33 12.60
N ASP A 67 -5.93 -21.57 13.04
CA ASP A 67 -5.53 -21.96 14.39
C ASP A 67 -4.05 -22.36 14.43
N ALA A 68 -3.61 -22.95 15.54
CA ALA A 68 -2.23 -23.35 15.69
C ALA A 68 -1.86 -24.52 14.77
N THR A 69 -2.81 -25.42 14.47
CA THR A 69 -2.63 -26.51 13.50
C THR A 69 -2.43 -25.96 12.08
N GLY A 70 -3.22 -24.96 11.66
CA GLY A 70 -3.05 -24.31 10.36
C GLY A 70 -1.69 -23.60 10.21
N LEU A 71 -1.20 -22.94 11.27
CA LEU A 71 0.15 -22.35 11.25
C LEU A 71 1.27 -23.42 11.20
N LEU A 72 1.08 -24.58 11.82
CA LEU A 72 2.04 -25.69 11.76
C LEU A 72 2.17 -26.25 10.34
N GLU A 73 1.08 -26.29 9.57
CA GLU A 73 1.10 -26.74 8.16
C GLU A 73 1.90 -25.82 7.25
N LEU A 74 2.01 -24.53 7.61
CA LEU A 74 2.80 -23.52 6.90
C LEU A 74 4.27 -23.48 7.35
N LEU A 75 4.66 -24.29 8.33
CA LEU A 75 6.05 -24.34 8.77
C LEU A 75 6.95 -24.86 7.64
N PRO A 76 8.05 -24.15 7.29
CA PRO A 76 8.95 -24.61 6.23
C PRO A 76 9.52 -25.99 6.53
N LYS A 77 9.73 -26.83 5.50
CA LYS A 77 10.28 -28.20 5.64
C LYS A 77 11.69 -28.25 6.23
N GLN A 78 12.38 -27.12 6.23
CA GLN A 78 13.70 -26.91 6.81
C GLN A 78 13.63 -26.56 8.30
N CYS A 79 12.44 -26.32 8.83
CA CYS A 79 12.18 -25.87 10.19
C CYS A 79 11.32 -26.90 10.94
N GLN A 80 11.42 -26.89 12.26
CA GLN A 80 10.63 -27.71 13.15
C GLN A 80 10.31 -26.95 14.43
N VAL A 81 9.29 -27.42 15.15
CA VAL A 81 8.96 -26.90 16.47
C VAL A 81 9.97 -27.39 17.50
N GLY A 82 10.62 -26.45 18.17
CA GLY A 82 11.67 -26.66 19.14
C GLY A 82 11.18 -26.84 20.58
N PRO A 83 12.07 -26.68 21.58
CA PRO A 83 11.73 -26.76 22.99
C PRO A 83 10.71 -25.71 23.45
N CYS A 84 10.00 -26.01 24.54
CA CYS A 84 9.09 -25.05 25.16
C CYS A 84 9.88 -23.97 25.91
N LYS A 85 9.46 -22.71 25.75
CA LYS A 85 10.03 -21.54 26.43
C LYS A 85 9.37 -21.27 27.80
N SER A 86 8.38 -22.07 28.22
CA SER A 86 7.75 -21.95 29.54
C SER A 86 8.79 -22.17 30.66
N PRO A 87 8.89 -21.26 31.66
CA PRO A 87 9.84 -21.40 32.75
C PRO A 87 9.72 -22.74 33.48
N GLY A 88 10.83 -23.47 33.62
CA GLY A 88 10.87 -24.77 34.30
C GLY A 88 10.36 -25.96 33.47
N CYS A 89 9.95 -25.74 32.22
CA CYS A 89 9.55 -26.82 31.33
C CYS A 89 10.77 -27.55 30.74
N ASN A 90 10.76 -28.88 30.75
CA ASN A 90 11.86 -29.72 30.27
C ASN A 90 11.55 -30.45 28.94
N CYS A 91 10.45 -30.11 28.25
CA CYS A 91 10.15 -30.78 26.98
C CYS A 91 11.13 -30.31 25.90
N ARG A 92 11.78 -31.27 25.23
CA ARG A 92 12.84 -31.00 24.23
C ARG A 92 12.33 -30.75 22.81
N GLY A 93 11.02 -30.77 22.62
CA GLY A 93 10.36 -30.62 21.32
C GLY A 93 8.85 -30.74 21.49
N TYR A 94 8.11 -30.28 20.49
CA TYR A 94 6.66 -30.42 20.45
C TYR A 94 6.26 -31.80 19.92
N GLY A 95 5.21 -32.38 20.50
CA GLY A 95 4.51 -33.47 19.86
C GLY A 95 3.04 -33.42 20.21
N VAL A 96 2.18 -33.48 19.21
CA VAL A 96 0.74 -33.28 19.35
C VAL A 96 0.09 -34.37 20.20
N ASP A 97 -0.71 -34.00 21.20
CA ASP A 97 -1.70 -34.90 21.80
C ASP A 97 -2.89 -35.05 20.85
N LYS A 98 -3.06 -36.26 20.30
CA LYS A 98 -4.13 -36.62 19.37
C LYS A 98 -5.54 -36.38 19.92
N LYS A 99 -5.71 -36.23 21.24
CA LYS A 99 -7.03 -36.04 21.86
C LYS A 99 -7.41 -34.58 22.06
N LYS A 100 -6.44 -33.67 22.21
CA LYS A 100 -6.73 -32.30 22.65
C LYS A 100 -6.51 -31.24 21.58
N HIS A 101 -5.83 -31.56 20.47
CA HIS A 101 -5.39 -30.61 19.43
C HIS A 101 -4.56 -29.45 20.02
N ASP A 102 -3.48 -29.05 19.35
CA ASP A 102 -2.61 -27.93 19.76
C ASP A 102 -1.86 -28.03 21.11
N GLN A 103 -2.00 -29.14 21.85
CA GLN A 103 -1.26 -29.41 23.09
C GLN A 103 -0.09 -30.37 22.87
N CYS A 104 1.01 -30.12 23.59
CA CYS A 104 2.16 -31.01 23.57
C CYS A 104 1.92 -32.20 24.51
N HIS A 105 1.99 -33.44 24.03
CA HIS A 105 1.88 -34.62 24.90
C HIS A 105 2.99 -34.72 25.97
N LYS A 106 4.04 -33.88 25.87
CA LYS A 106 5.12 -33.77 26.86
C LYS A 106 4.93 -32.57 27.81
N CYS A 107 4.05 -31.62 27.51
CA CYS A 107 3.67 -30.50 28.39
C CYS A 107 2.33 -29.87 27.99
N ASP A 108 1.52 -29.46 28.96
CA ASP A 108 0.20 -28.88 28.67
C ASP A 108 0.25 -27.37 28.36
N HIS A 109 1.41 -26.84 27.94
CA HIS A 109 1.63 -25.40 27.70
C HIS A 109 1.14 -24.90 26.33
N GLY A 110 0.72 -25.80 25.44
CA GLY A 110 0.28 -25.44 24.10
C GLY A 110 1.44 -25.13 23.14
N VAL A 111 1.17 -25.28 21.84
CA VAL A 111 2.19 -25.19 20.78
C VAL A 111 2.81 -23.79 20.63
N PHE A 112 2.06 -22.72 20.95
CA PHE A 112 2.56 -21.36 20.83
C PHE A 112 3.70 -21.02 21.81
N LEU A 113 3.85 -21.79 22.90
CA LEU A 113 4.96 -21.64 23.82
C LEU A 113 6.24 -22.38 23.39
N HIS A 114 6.22 -23.09 22.26
CA HIS A 114 7.40 -23.71 21.69
C HIS A 114 8.14 -22.77 20.73
N SER A 115 9.47 -22.84 20.74
CA SER A 115 10.31 -22.13 19.78
C SER A 115 10.20 -22.73 18.38
N LEU A 116 10.70 -22.02 17.37
CA LEU A 116 10.92 -22.54 16.03
C LEU A 116 12.43 -22.65 15.80
N VAL A 117 12.89 -23.75 15.23
CA VAL A 117 14.32 -24.02 14.99
C VAL A 117 14.54 -24.68 13.64
N PHE A 118 15.73 -24.52 13.06
CA PHE A 118 16.13 -25.29 11.89
C PHE A 118 16.29 -26.78 12.23
N THR A 119 15.90 -27.62 11.28
CA THR A 119 16.07 -29.08 11.36
C THR A 119 17.55 -29.39 11.11
N LYS A 120 18.23 -30.03 12.07
CA LYS A 120 19.60 -30.51 11.85
C LYS A 120 19.58 -31.62 10.80
N ARG A 121 20.30 -31.46 9.67
CA ARG A 121 20.49 -32.50 8.66
C ARG A 121 21.98 -32.85 8.59
N ASP A 122 22.27 -34.14 8.50
CA ASP A 122 23.66 -34.64 8.43
C ASP A 122 24.32 -34.40 7.05
N ASP A 123 23.53 -34.07 6.01
CA ASP A 123 23.95 -33.87 4.60
C ASP A 123 23.91 -32.39 4.15
N ASP A 124 24.33 -31.44 4.99
CA ASP A 124 24.39 -29.99 4.70
C ASP A 124 25.46 -29.58 3.65
N ALA A 125 25.93 -30.51 2.82
CA ALA A 125 26.90 -30.24 1.76
C ALA A 125 26.34 -29.35 0.62
N LYS A 126 25.00 -29.29 0.47
CA LYS A 126 24.30 -28.36 -0.43
C LYS A 126 23.66 -27.25 0.40
N GLY A 127 24.40 -26.17 0.65
CA GLY A 127 23.90 -25.03 1.42
C GLY A 127 22.61 -24.43 0.85
N LEU A 128 21.80 -23.79 1.70
CA LEU A 128 20.61 -23.04 1.28
C LEU A 128 21.04 -21.76 0.56
N HIS A 129 20.90 -21.71 -0.77
CA HIS A 129 21.24 -20.54 -1.57
C HIS A 129 20.23 -20.31 -2.71
N GLY A 130 20.36 -19.16 -3.39
CA GLY A 130 19.53 -18.77 -4.53
C GLY A 130 18.03 -18.85 -4.27
N GLN A 131 17.28 -19.39 -5.24
CA GLN A 131 15.82 -19.55 -5.17
C GLN A 131 15.33 -20.32 -3.93
N VAL A 132 16.07 -21.35 -3.48
CA VAL A 132 15.68 -22.13 -2.29
C VAL A 132 15.72 -21.28 -1.02
N LEU A 133 16.75 -20.44 -0.88
CA LEU A 133 16.86 -19.52 0.25
C LEU A 133 15.78 -18.43 0.20
N MET A 134 15.48 -17.89 -0.98
CA MET A 134 14.39 -16.91 -1.15
C MET A 134 13.04 -17.49 -0.75
N GLY A 135 12.73 -18.72 -1.20
CA GLY A 135 11.49 -19.41 -0.84
C GLY A 135 11.40 -19.75 0.66
N LEU A 136 12.51 -20.10 1.30
CA LEU A 136 12.57 -20.31 2.75
C LEU A 136 12.28 -19.00 3.50
N MET A 137 12.97 -17.91 3.17
CA MET A 137 12.75 -16.60 3.82
C MET A 137 11.32 -16.11 3.61
N HIS A 138 10.78 -16.26 2.40
CA HIS A 138 9.37 -15.98 2.09
C HIS A 138 8.42 -16.76 3.02
N SER A 139 8.63 -18.07 3.15
CA SER A 139 7.77 -18.93 3.98
C SER A 139 7.82 -18.53 5.46
N ILE A 140 8.99 -18.14 5.98
CA ILE A 140 9.12 -17.63 7.35
C ILE A 140 8.40 -16.28 7.51
N VAL A 141 8.49 -15.39 6.51
CA VAL A 141 7.78 -14.10 6.50
C VAL A 141 6.26 -14.31 6.51
N VAL A 142 5.74 -15.23 5.70
CA VAL A 142 4.31 -15.59 5.69
C VAL A 142 3.87 -16.12 7.05
N LEU A 143 4.65 -17.03 7.65
CA LEU A 143 4.36 -17.59 8.97
C LEU A 143 4.29 -16.49 10.04
N GLY A 144 5.27 -15.60 10.07
CA GLY A 144 5.32 -14.47 11.01
C GLY A 144 4.19 -13.47 10.78
N ARG A 145 3.87 -13.18 9.51
CA ARG A 145 2.76 -12.32 9.11
C ARG A 145 1.44 -12.83 9.66
N LEU A 146 1.14 -14.08 9.37
CA LEU A 146 -0.10 -14.76 9.77
C LEU A 146 -0.19 -14.95 11.30
N ALA A 147 0.92 -15.31 11.95
CA ALA A 147 0.97 -15.38 13.42
C ALA A 147 0.69 -14.03 14.07
N GLY A 148 1.25 -12.94 13.53
CA GLY A 148 1.15 -11.61 14.12
C GLY A 148 -0.16 -10.89 13.85
N SER A 149 -0.59 -10.80 12.59
CA SER A 149 -1.74 -9.98 12.21
C SER A 149 -3.07 -10.74 12.26
N VAL A 150 -3.07 -12.05 12.01
CA VAL A 150 -4.29 -12.86 11.92
C VAL A 150 -4.56 -13.57 13.25
N VAL A 151 -3.62 -14.40 13.72
CA VAL A 151 -3.77 -15.09 15.02
C VAL A 151 -3.58 -14.12 16.18
N GLY A 152 -2.62 -13.19 16.07
CA GLY A 152 -2.22 -12.31 17.17
C GLY A 152 -1.36 -13.00 18.23
N SER A 153 -0.62 -14.06 17.85
CA SER A 153 0.31 -14.74 18.74
C SER A 153 1.63 -13.97 18.84
N HIS A 154 1.93 -13.44 20.02
CA HIS A 154 3.18 -12.72 20.26
C HIS A 154 4.39 -13.65 20.18
N ALA A 155 4.28 -14.82 20.80
CA ALA A 155 5.35 -15.80 20.90
C ALA A 155 5.80 -16.33 19.53
N TRP A 156 4.86 -16.65 18.63
CA TRP A 156 5.20 -17.17 17.31
C TRP A 156 5.58 -16.09 16.30
N THR A 157 5.07 -14.87 16.48
CA THR A 157 5.60 -13.71 15.75
C THR A 157 7.08 -13.52 16.08
N GLN A 158 7.43 -13.50 17.38
CA GLN A 158 8.80 -13.38 17.83
C GLN A 158 9.67 -14.55 17.36
N ALA A 159 9.18 -15.78 17.48
CA ALA A 159 9.92 -16.96 17.02
C ALA A 159 10.18 -16.95 15.51
N SER A 160 9.24 -16.45 14.70
CA SER A 160 9.42 -16.30 13.25
C SER A 160 10.45 -15.22 12.90
N LEU A 161 10.46 -14.10 13.62
CA LEU A 161 11.46 -13.04 13.46
C LEU A 161 12.87 -13.53 13.85
N ASP A 162 12.98 -14.27 14.96
CA ASP A 162 14.24 -14.89 15.39
C ASP A 162 14.75 -15.86 14.32
N LEU A 163 13.87 -16.72 13.78
CA LEU A 163 14.19 -17.69 12.75
C LEU A 163 14.62 -17.03 11.43
N LEU A 164 13.94 -15.96 11.01
CA LEU A 164 14.32 -15.18 9.83
C LEU A 164 15.70 -14.53 10.03
N SER A 165 15.96 -13.97 11.22
CA SER A 165 17.25 -13.40 11.57
C SER A 165 18.38 -14.44 11.51
N SER A 166 18.12 -15.67 11.98
CA SER A 166 19.05 -16.79 11.83
C SER A 166 19.28 -17.14 10.35
N ALA A 167 18.22 -17.20 9.52
CA ALA A 167 18.35 -17.47 8.08
C ALA A 167 19.28 -16.45 7.38
N LEU A 168 19.16 -15.16 7.74
CA LEU A 168 20.03 -14.11 7.19
C LEU A 168 21.49 -14.30 7.59
N ASN A 169 21.73 -14.57 8.88
CA ASN A 169 23.08 -14.68 9.42
C ASN A 169 23.80 -15.97 8.99
N GLU A 170 23.09 -17.10 8.98
CA GLU A 170 23.67 -18.43 8.74
C GLU A 170 23.69 -18.83 7.26
N HIS A 171 22.84 -18.23 6.42
CA HIS A 171 22.76 -18.61 5.00
C HIS A 171 23.09 -17.45 4.08
N LEU A 172 22.37 -16.32 4.17
CA LEU A 172 22.55 -15.22 3.23
C LEU A 172 23.92 -14.53 3.39
N LYS A 173 24.30 -14.20 4.62
CA LYS A 173 25.59 -13.57 4.92
C LYS A 173 26.76 -14.49 4.59
N ASP A 174 26.65 -15.77 4.92
CA ASP A 174 27.66 -16.78 4.57
C ASP A 174 27.81 -16.93 3.05
N HIS A 175 26.71 -16.90 2.30
CA HIS A 175 26.73 -16.92 0.84
C HIS A 175 27.45 -15.68 0.26
N LEU A 176 27.13 -14.49 0.77
CA LEU A 176 27.80 -13.24 0.38
C LEU A 176 29.32 -13.28 0.64
N ILE A 177 29.74 -13.86 1.77
CA ILE A 177 31.16 -14.01 2.13
C ILE A 177 31.84 -15.02 1.22
N LYS A 178 31.22 -16.19 1.00
CA LYS A 178 31.79 -17.27 0.14
C LYS A 178 32.01 -16.79 -1.29
N HIS A 179 31.11 -15.98 -1.85
CA HIS A 179 31.17 -15.48 -3.22
C HIS A 179 31.71 -14.04 -3.35
N GLN A 180 32.38 -13.51 -2.33
CA GLN A 180 32.88 -12.12 -2.32
C GLN A 180 33.90 -11.81 -3.43
N ASN A 181 34.59 -12.83 -3.96
CA ASN A 181 35.58 -12.69 -5.03
C ASN A 181 35.15 -13.38 -6.33
N ASP A 182 33.91 -13.90 -6.36
CA ASP A 182 33.35 -14.56 -7.52
C ASP A 182 32.90 -13.52 -8.55
N LYS A 183 33.37 -13.67 -9.79
CA LYS A 183 33.06 -12.77 -10.90
C LYS A 183 31.66 -13.02 -11.46
N GLU A 184 31.17 -14.25 -11.41
CA GLU A 184 29.83 -14.60 -11.88
C GLU A 184 28.76 -14.02 -10.94
N PHE A 185 29.08 -13.92 -9.65
CA PHE A 185 28.20 -13.33 -8.63
C PHE A 185 28.27 -11.79 -8.54
N ALA A 186 29.10 -11.13 -9.36
CA ALA A 186 29.35 -9.70 -9.23
C ALA A 186 28.10 -8.84 -9.50
N SER A 187 27.21 -9.28 -10.41
CA SER A 187 25.95 -8.62 -10.75
C SER A 187 24.86 -8.84 -9.69
N GLU A 188 24.84 -9.98 -9.01
CA GLU A 188 23.83 -10.34 -8.01
C GLU A 188 24.12 -9.75 -6.62
N ARG A 189 25.41 -9.62 -6.29
CA ARG A 189 25.88 -9.20 -4.95
C ARG A 189 25.25 -7.89 -4.44
N PRO A 190 25.10 -6.81 -5.23
CA PRO A 190 24.48 -5.57 -4.73
C PRO A 190 23.04 -5.77 -4.29
N LEU A 191 22.26 -6.55 -5.05
CA LEU A 191 20.86 -6.85 -4.73
C LEU A 191 20.76 -7.68 -3.44
N MET A 192 21.57 -8.73 -3.30
CA MET A 192 21.57 -9.58 -2.11
C MET A 192 22.10 -8.86 -0.86
N THR A 193 23.09 -7.98 -1.02
CA THR A 193 23.61 -7.14 0.09
C THR A 193 22.53 -6.18 0.57
N LYS A 194 21.84 -5.50 -0.36
CA LYS A 194 20.73 -4.60 -0.04
C LYS A 194 19.60 -5.36 0.67
N LEU A 195 19.22 -6.54 0.15
CA LEU A 195 18.22 -7.39 0.79
C LEU A 195 18.60 -7.72 2.24
N ASN A 196 19.84 -8.12 2.48
CA ASN A 196 20.32 -8.44 3.83
C ASN A 196 20.21 -7.24 4.78
N THR A 197 20.61 -6.04 4.34
CA THR A 197 20.51 -4.80 5.13
C THR A 197 19.07 -4.42 5.41
N ASP A 198 18.22 -4.41 4.39
CA ASP A 198 16.81 -4.01 4.48
C ASP A 198 16.05 -4.96 5.43
N LEU A 199 16.25 -6.28 5.30
CA LEU A 199 15.59 -7.26 6.17
C LEU A 199 16.05 -7.16 7.63
N HIS A 200 17.34 -6.95 7.91
CA HIS A 200 17.79 -6.72 9.30
C HIS A 200 17.13 -5.48 9.93
N ALA A 201 16.99 -4.40 9.17
CA ALA A 201 16.32 -3.19 9.64
C ALA A 201 14.84 -3.46 9.94
N LEU A 202 14.13 -4.11 9.01
CA LEU A 202 12.72 -4.45 9.15
C LEU A 202 12.47 -5.42 10.31
N ILE A 203 13.34 -6.42 10.51
CA ILE A 203 13.23 -7.36 11.64
C ILE A 203 13.36 -6.61 12.96
N SER A 204 14.33 -5.70 13.06
CA SER A 204 14.50 -4.87 14.26
C SER A 204 13.26 -4.00 14.54
N THR A 205 12.69 -3.38 13.51
CA THR A 205 11.44 -2.61 13.64
C THR A 205 10.26 -3.49 14.06
N ALA A 206 10.12 -4.69 13.49
CA ALA A 206 9.07 -5.64 13.87
C ALA A 206 9.21 -6.10 15.33
N MET A 207 10.42 -6.44 15.78
CA MET A 207 10.69 -6.81 17.18
C MET A 207 10.35 -5.67 18.15
N GLN A 208 10.61 -4.41 17.76
CA GLN A 208 10.20 -3.25 18.56
C GLN A 208 8.68 -3.08 18.59
N ALA A 209 7.98 -3.31 17.48
CA ALA A 209 6.52 -3.24 17.42
C ALA A 209 5.88 -4.28 18.35
N VAL A 210 6.40 -5.52 18.33
CA VAL A 210 6.06 -6.61 19.24
C VAL A 210 6.23 -6.20 20.71
N ALA A 211 7.30 -5.49 21.05
CA ALA A 211 7.60 -5.13 22.43
C ALA A 211 6.83 -3.91 22.99
N ALA A 212 6.37 -2.99 22.13
CA ALA A 212 5.99 -1.64 22.55
C ALA A 212 4.60 -1.16 22.10
N SER A 213 3.87 -1.92 21.29
CA SER A 213 2.57 -1.49 20.76
C SER A 213 1.40 -2.18 21.48
N GLY A 214 0.30 -1.46 21.69
CA GLY A 214 -0.96 -2.09 22.09
C GLY A 214 -1.43 -3.07 21.01
N ARG A 215 -2.17 -4.12 21.39
CA ARG A 215 -2.48 -5.27 20.53
C ARG A 215 -3.02 -4.91 19.13
N SER A 216 -3.98 -3.99 19.03
CA SER A 216 -4.55 -3.59 17.73
C SER A 216 -3.56 -2.82 16.85
N GLU A 217 -2.82 -1.87 17.43
CA GLU A 217 -1.76 -1.15 16.71
C GLU A 217 -0.63 -2.08 16.27
N MET A 218 -0.28 -3.04 17.15
CA MET A 218 0.75 -4.04 16.88
C MET A 218 0.40 -4.84 15.63
N ARG A 219 -0.84 -5.33 15.50
CA ARG A 219 -1.30 -6.10 14.33
C ARG A 219 -1.10 -5.34 13.02
N ILE A 220 -1.47 -4.05 12.98
CA ILE A 220 -1.30 -3.20 11.80
C ILE A 220 0.19 -2.94 11.51
N LYS A 221 0.99 -2.61 12.52
CA LYS A 221 2.43 -2.36 12.35
C LYS A 221 3.16 -3.61 11.86
N LEU A 222 2.82 -4.78 12.40
CA LEU A 222 3.39 -6.06 11.98
C LEU A 222 2.96 -6.41 10.56
N ALA A 223 1.69 -6.19 10.21
CA ALA A 223 1.21 -6.35 8.85
C ALA A 223 2.07 -5.56 7.85
N CYS A 224 2.28 -4.27 8.12
CA CYS A 224 3.16 -3.42 7.31
C CYS A 224 4.62 -3.94 7.28
N CYS A 225 5.22 -4.28 8.42
CA CYS A 225 6.63 -4.69 8.45
C CYS A 225 6.89 -5.98 7.67
N PHE A 226 6.04 -7.00 7.85
CA PHE A 226 6.16 -8.27 7.14
C PHE A 226 5.87 -8.13 5.65
N ASP A 227 4.91 -7.30 5.25
CA ASP A 227 4.67 -7.01 3.84
C ASP A 227 5.91 -6.35 3.18
N GLN A 228 6.57 -5.43 3.88
CA GLN A 228 7.83 -4.83 3.41
C GLN A 228 8.96 -5.87 3.29
N MET A 229 9.02 -6.85 4.21
CA MET A 229 9.97 -7.97 4.10
C MET A 229 9.65 -8.83 2.89
N TYR A 230 8.37 -9.20 2.71
CA TYR A 230 7.89 -9.94 1.55
C TYR A 230 8.29 -9.24 0.25
N PHE A 231 7.94 -7.96 0.09
CA PHE A 231 8.25 -7.22 -1.14
C PHE A 231 9.75 -7.03 -1.36
N SER A 232 10.55 -6.91 -0.29
CA SER A 232 12.01 -6.89 -0.42
C SER A 232 12.55 -8.19 -0.99
N ILE A 233 12.06 -9.33 -0.50
CA ILE A 233 12.44 -10.67 -0.97
C ILE A 233 11.93 -10.90 -2.40
N TYR A 234 10.66 -10.57 -2.67
CA TYR A 234 10.04 -10.72 -3.99
C TYR A 234 10.74 -9.85 -5.04
N HIS A 235 10.99 -8.57 -4.74
CA HIS A 235 11.72 -7.68 -5.65
C HIS A 235 13.09 -8.24 -5.98
N THR A 236 13.88 -8.65 -4.99
CA THR A 236 15.21 -9.24 -5.26
C THR A 236 15.11 -10.52 -6.09
N THR A 237 14.14 -11.38 -5.79
CA THR A 237 13.89 -12.62 -6.56
C THR A 237 13.52 -12.31 -8.01
N LEU A 238 12.64 -11.32 -8.21
CA LEU A 238 12.19 -10.85 -9.51
C LEU A 238 13.35 -10.28 -10.35
N CYS A 239 14.26 -9.53 -9.73
CA CYS A 239 15.43 -8.95 -10.40
C CYS A 239 16.47 -10.02 -10.78
N LEU A 240 16.63 -11.06 -9.97
CA LEU A 240 17.62 -12.11 -10.19
C LEU A 240 17.12 -13.21 -11.14
N TYR A 241 15.84 -13.54 -11.06
CA TYR A 241 15.30 -14.77 -11.67
C TYR A 241 14.10 -14.53 -12.59
N GLY A 242 13.65 -13.29 -12.76
CA GLY A 242 12.53 -12.95 -13.63
C GLY A 242 11.14 -13.18 -13.03
N ARG A 243 10.09 -12.78 -13.77
CA ARG A 243 8.68 -12.88 -13.34
C ARG A 243 8.16 -14.32 -13.25
N GLY A 244 8.73 -15.24 -14.02
CA GLY A 244 8.34 -16.66 -14.00
C GLY A 244 8.92 -17.45 -12.82
N CYS A 245 9.71 -16.82 -11.95
CA CYS A 245 10.33 -17.50 -10.81
C CYS A 245 9.30 -17.80 -9.71
N GLY A 246 8.90 -19.07 -9.58
CA GLY A 246 7.97 -19.53 -8.55
C GLY A 246 8.57 -19.67 -7.14
N ALA A 247 9.81 -19.22 -6.91
CA ALA A 247 10.46 -19.33 -5.59
C ALA A 247 9.78 -18.46 -4.53
N VAL A 248 9.29 -17.29 -4.96
CA VAL A 248 8.54 -16.34 -4.13
C VAL A 248 7.29 -15.99 -4.91
N PRO A 249 6.10 -16.37 -4.41
CA PRO A 249 4.83 -16.10 -5.07
C PRO A 249 4.64 -14.63 -5.40
N SER A 250 3.89 -14.38 -6.47
CA SER A 250 3.51 -13.04 -6.90
C SER A 250 2.66 -12.32 -5.83
N PRO A 251 2.61 -10.98 -5.84
CA PRO A 251 1.88 -10.21 -4.83
C PRO A 251 0.40 -10.57 -4.71
N ASP A 252 -0.28 -10.91 -5.80
CA ASP A 252 -1.65 -11.42 -5.78
C ASP A 252 -1.77 -12.78 -5.08
N GLU A 253 -0.92 -13.74 -5.40
CA GLU A 253 -0.89 -15.04 -4.71
C GLU A 253 -0.59 -14.90 -3.21
N TYR A 254 0.35 -14.02 -2.86
CA TYR A 254 0.69 -13.69 -1.47
C TYR A 254 -0.52 -13.13 -0.72
N LEU A 255 -1.22 -12.13 -1.28
CA LEU A 255 -2.39 -11.55 -0.63
C LEU A 255 -3.58 -12.51 -0.59
N GLN A 256 -3.76 -13.32 -1.62
CA GLN A 256 -4.80 -14.35 -1.65
C GLN A 256 -4.56 -15.42 -0.57
N LEU A 257 -3.31 -15.79 -0.32
CA LEU A 257 -2.94 -16.66 0.79
C LEU A 257 -3.31 -16.02 2.14
N LEU A 258 -2.96 -14.75 2.35
CA LEU A 258 -3.32 -14.03 3.58
C LEU A 258 -4.84 -13.97 3.77
N MET A 259 -5.59 -13.67 2.71
CA MET A 259 -7.06 -13.65 2.76
C MET A 259 -7.66 -15.02 3.09
N THR A 260 -7.11 -16.09 2.51
CA THR A 260 -7.61 -17.46 2.72
C THR A 260 -7.52 -17.86 4.20
N HIS A 261 -6.47 -17.42 4.87
CA HIS A 261 -6.24 -17.66 6.30
C HIS A 261 -6.81 -16.57 7.22
N GLY A 262 -7.35 -15.48 6.67
CA GLY A 262 -7.95 -14.35 7.39
C GLY A 262 -9.25 -14.69 8.12
N ALA A 263 -10.07 -13.67 8.45
CA ALA A 263 -11.29 -13.84 9.25
C ALA A 263 -12.28 -14.89 8.67
N SER A 264 -13.02 -15.55 9.58
CA SER A 264 -13.82 -16.76 9.31
C SER A 264 -15.18 -16.56 8.68
N SER A 265 -15.74 -15.35 8.65
CA SER A 265 -16.97 -15.07 7.91
C SER A 265 -16.90 -13.72 7.21
N ASP A 266 -17.46 -13.65 6.00
CA ASP A 266 -17.71 -12.40 5.27
C ASP A 266 -18.61 -11.43 6.05
N ARG A 267 -19.15 -11.83 7.20
CA ARG A 267 -20.18 -11.10 7.96
C ARG A 267 -19.76 -9.69 8.35
N ASP A 268 -18.52 -9.46 8.79
CA ASP A 268 -18.12 -8.12 9.23
C ASP A 268 -17.80 -7.20 8.05
N TYR A 269 -17.31 -7.77 6.94
CA TYR A 269 -17.23 -7.08 5.64
C TYR A 269 -18.63 -6.75 5.11
N GLU A 270 -19.57 -7.68 5.14
CA GLU A 270 -20.97 -7.49 4.76
C GLU A 270 -21.65 -6.43 5.64
N VAL A 271 -21.40 -6.43 6.94
CA VAL A 271 -21.89 -5.41 7.88
C VAL A 271 -21.30 -4.05 7.54
N PHE A 272 -20.00 -3.96 7.27
CA PHE A 272 -19.36 -2.72 6.82
C PHE A 272 -20.01 -2.21 5.53
N VAL A 273 -20.17 -3.07 4.52
CA VAL A 273 -20.83 -2.71 3.26
C VAL A 273 -22.25 -2.24 3.51
N ALA A 274 -23.05 -3.00 4.26
CA ALA A 274 -24.44 -2.67 4.55
C ALA A 274 -24.62 -1.39 5.38
N THR A 275 -23.67 -1.08 6.26
CA THR A 275 -23.76 0.08 7.17
C THR A 275 -23.16 1.33 6.57
N GLU A 276 -22.00 1.20 5.93
CA GLU A 276 -21.20 2.33 5.49
C GLU A 276 -21.29 2.61 3.99
N LEU A 277 -21.49 1.57 3.17
CA LEU A 277 -21.44 1.68 1.71
C LEU A 277 -22.79 1.48 1.01
N LEU A 278 -23.84 1.04 1.69
CA LEU A 278 -25.22 0.93 1.18
C LEU A 278 -26.17 1.93 1.87
N ARG A 279 -25.65 3.14 2.13
CA ARG A 279 -26.42 4.24 2.72
C ARG A 279 -27.53 4.69 1.76
N ASP A 280 -28.57 5.30 2.32
CA ASP A 280 -29.65 5.86 1.50
C ASP A 280 -29.15 7.06 0.66
N GLY A 281 -29.68 7.21 -0.56
CA GLY A 281 -29.36 8.35 -1.43
C GLY A 281 -28.05 8.23 -2.22
N LEU A 282 -27.36 7.09 -2.19
CA LEU A 282 -26.20 6.84 -3.04
C LEU A 282 -26.60 6.71 -4.52
N PRO A 283 -25.79 7.22 -5.47
CA PRO A 283 -26.00 7.00 -6.90
C PRO A 283 -25.99 5.50 -7.27
N ASP A 284 -26.79 5.11 -8.26
CA ASP A 284 -26.88 3.71 -8.73
C ASP A 284 -25.53 3.13 -9.17
N ASP A 285 -24.63 3.98 -9.68
CA ASP A 285 -23.30 3.61 -10.18
C ASP A 285 -22.19 3.76 -9.12
N PHE A 286 -22.53 4.06 -7.87
CA PHE A 286 -21.57 4.31 -6.79
C PHE A 286 -20.55 3.17 -6.56
N HIS A 287 -20.98 1.92 -6.78
CA HIS A 287 -20.15 0.73 -6.62
C HIS A 287 -19.48 0.26 -7.92
N ALA A 288 -19.93 0.75 -9.08
CA ALA A 288 -19.49 0.25 -10.39
C ALA A 288 -17.97 0.20 -10.56
N PRO A 289 -17.16 1.18 -10.10
CA PRO A 289 -15.70 1.12 -10.25
C PRO A 289 -15.03 0.01 -9.42
N TYR A 290 -15.73 -0.54 -8.42
CA TYR A 290 -15.24 -1.55 -7.48
C TYR A 290 -15.87 -2.93 -7.73
N GLU A 291 -16.56 -3.10 -8.86
CA GLU A 291 -17.23 -4.34 -9.25
C GLU A 291 -16.84 -4.76 -10.67
N ILE A 292 -16.33 -5.97 -10.82
CA ILE A 292 -16.08 -6.57 -12.12
C ILE A 292 -17.15 -7.64 -12.40
N SER A 293 -17.72 -7.60 -13.61
CA SER A 293 -18.66 -8.61 -14.07
C SER A 293 -18.04 -10.01 -14.00
N LYS A 294 -18.78 -10.99 -13.44
CA LYS A 294 -18.39 -12.42 -13.45
C LYS A 294 -18.16 -13.00 -14.85
N ARG A 295 -18.59 -12.30 -15.91
CA ARG A 295 -18.34 -12.70 -17.30
C ARG A 295 -16.96 -12.29 -17.81
N HIS A 296 -16.30 -11.32 -17.15
CA HIS A 296 -14.92 -10.99 -17.43
C HIS A 296 -14.04 -12.15 -16.97
N LYS A 297 -13.23 -12.69 -17.89
CA LYS A 297 -12.45 -13.91 -17.64
C LYS A 297 -10.99 -13.64 -17.33
N ASP A 298 -10.48 -12.50 -17.77
CA ASP A 298 -9.07 -12.15 -17.60
C ASP A 298 -8.89 -11.53 -16.22
N PRO A 299 -8.01 -12.08 -15.36
CA PRO A 299 -7.77 -11.51 -14.05
C PRO A 299 -7.10 -10.14 -14.17
N LEU A 300 -7.59 -9.17 -13.39
CA LEU A 300 -6.96 -7.86 -13.22
C LEU A 300 -6.27 -7.82 -11.86
N VAL A 301 -4.99 -8.22 -11.84
CA VAL A 301 -4.21 -8.41 -10.61
C VAL A 301 -4.32 -7.23 -9.63
N LEU A 302 -4.09 -5.99 -10.08
CA LEU A 302 -4.21 -4.81 -9.19
C LEU A 302 -5.62 -4.62 -8.60
N PHE A 303 -6.67 -5.02 -9.32
CA PHE A 303 -8.04 -4.95 -8.81
C PHE A 303 -8.29 -6.00 -7.72
N GLU A 304 -7.87 -7.24 -7.96
CA GLU A 304 -7.97 -8.33 -6.97
C GLU A 304 -7.18 -8.00 -5.70
N MET A 305 -5.98 -7.45 -5.86
CA MET A 305 -5.17 -6.97 -4.75
C MET A 305 -5.84 -5.81 -4.00
N LEU A 306 -6.47 -4.85 -4.69
CA LEU A 306 -7.24 -3.80 -4.03
C LEU A 306 -8.36 -4.40 -3.18
N GLN A 307 -9.14 -5.34 -3.73
CA GLN A 307 -10.22 -5.99 -2.99
C GLN A 307 -9.69 -6.71 -1.75
N ALA A 308 -8.56 -7.40 -1.88
CA ALA A 308 -7.90 -8.05 -0.74
C ALA A 308 -7.49 -7.06 0.34
N ARG A 309 -6.88 -5.94 -0.05
CA ARG A 309 -6.43 -4.89 0.87
C ARG A 309 -7.57 -4.12 1.52
N LEU A 310 -8.69 -3.92 0.81
CA LEU A 310 -9.89 -3.32 1.39
C LEU A 310 -10.49 -4.21 2.49
N ARG A 311 -10.61 -5.51 2.23
CA ARG A 311 -11.09 -6.48 3.22
C ARG A 311 -10.19 -6.54 4.45
N GLU A 312 -8.88 -6.62 4.23
CA GLU A 312 -7.89 -6.60 5.31
C GLU A 312 -7.92 -5.28 6.09
N GLY A 313 -8.04 -4.15 5.41
CA GLY A 313 -8.17 -2.84 6.04
C GLY A 313 -9.41 -2.73 6.94
N ILE A 314 -10.55 -3.26 6.51
CA ILE A 314 -11.76 -3.35 7.34
C ILE A 314 -11.50 -4.21 8.59
N GLN A 315 -10.85 -5.35 8.43
CA GLN A 315 -10.51 -6.23 9.55
C GLN A 315 -9.54 -5.58 10.55
N LEU A 316 -8.54 -4.86 10.05
CA LEU A 316 -7.50 -4.26 10.89
C LEU A 316 -7.94 -2.94 11.52
N PHE A 317 -8.85 -2.21 10.88
CA PHE A 317 -9.25 -0.88 11.33
C PHE A 317 -10.71 -0.82 11.82
N TYR A 318 -11.66 -1.24 10.99
CA TYR A 318 -13.08 -1.09 11.30
C TYR A 318 -13.54 -2.02 12.43
N GLU A 319 -13.22 -3.31 12.35
CA GLU A 319 -13.61 -4.31 13.36
C GLU A 319 -13.12 -3.95 14.79
N PRO A 320 -11.85 -3.60 15.02
CA PRO A 320 -11.37 -3.20 16.34
C PRO A 320 -11.72 -1.76 16.73
N GLY A 321 -12.38 -0.98 15.86
CA GLY A 321 -12.72 0.43 16.14
C GLY A 321 -11.55 1.41 16.01
N MET A 322 -10.47 1.04 15.33
CA MET A 322 -9.29 1.90 15.16
C MET A 322 -9.60 3.08 14.25
N GLY A 323 -9.27 4.29 14.70
CA GLY A 323 -9.56 5.52 13.96
C GLY A 323 -10.96 6.09 14.21
N MET A 324 -11.82 5.40 14.97
CA MET A 324 -13.16 5.89 15.36
C MET A 324 -13.17 6.59 16.73
N GLY A 325 -12.03 6.62 17.42
CA GLY A 325 -11.85 7.26 18.73
C GLY A 325 -11.44 8.74 18.65
N GLY A 326 -11.60 9.36 17.48
CA GLY A 326 -11.21 10.75 17.21
C GLY A 326 -9.76 10.94 16.73
N GLU A 327 -9.08 9.87 16.31
CA GLU A 327 -7.72 9.95 15.77
C GLU A 327 -7.69 10.75 14.45
N MET A 328 -8.68 10.55 13.58
CA MET A 328 -8.83 11.37 12.38
C MET A 328 -9.23 12.81 12.71
N ASP A 329 -10.13 13.03 13.65
CA ASP A 329 -10.53 14.37 14.09
C ASP A 329 -9.32 15.17 14.58
N ARG A 330 -8.41 14.53 15.33
CA ARG A 330 -7.14 15.12 15.76
C ARG A 330 -6.22 15.40 14.57
N ALA A 331 -6.10 14.47 13.62
CA ALA A 331 -5.30 14.68 12.41
C ALA A 331 -5.79 15.87 11.58
N ILE A 332 -7.11 16.07 11.49
CA ILE A 332 -7.75 17.20 10.83
C ILE A 332 -7.51 18.50 11.60
N ALA A 333 -7.71 18.49 12.92
CA ALA A 333 -7.48 19.65 13.77
C ALA A 333 -6.01 20.12 13.76
N ASP A 334 -5.06 19.23 13.45
CA ASP A 334 -3.64 19.54 13.29
C ASP A 334 -3.27 20.03 11.88
N LEU A 335 -4.18 19.98 10.90
CA LEU A 335 -3.96 20.56 9.57
C LEU A 335 -3.65 22.05 9.70
N GLY A 336 -2.55 22.49 9.08
CA GLY A 336 -2.11 23.89 9.13
C GLY A 336 -1.36 24.30 10.40
N ARG A 337 -1.28 23.45 11.43
CA ARG A 337 -0.35 23.67 12.54
C ARG A 337 1.05 23.34 12.05
N SER A 338 1.90 24.36 11.90
CA SER A 338 3.33 24.13 11.74
C SER A 338 3.81 23.35 12.96
N THR A 339 4.15 22.07 12.79
CA THR A 339 4.89 21.33 13.81
C THR A 339 6.20 22.06 13.99
N THR A 340 6.26 22.94 14.99
CA THR A 340 7.51 23.36 15.59
C THR A 340 8.10 22.08 16.17
N ASN A 341 8.91 21.40 15.36
CA ASN A 341 9.72 20.29 15.84
C ASN A 341 10.40 20.80 17.11
N ALA A 342 10.01 20.24 18.26
CA ALA A 342 10.69 20.50 19.50
C ALA A 342 12.16 20.18 19.22
N ASN A 343 13.00 21.23 19.16
CA ASN A 343 14.41 21.17 18.83
C ASN A 343 15.13 20.26 19.84
N LYS A 344 15.07 18.94 19.67
CA LYS A 344 16.08 18.05 20.22
C LYS A 344 17.38 18.46 19.54
N ARG A 345 18.36 18.92 20.32
CA ARG A 345 19.69 19.32 19.84
C ARG A 345 20.31 18.16 19.03
N LEU A 346 20.18 18.24 17.71
CA LEU A 346 20.79 17.29 16.78
C LEU A 346 22.31 17.40 16.87
N THR A 347 22.98 16.26 16.84
CA THR A 347 24.45 16.18 16.81
C THR A 347 25.01 16.74 15.51
N LYS A 348 26.28 17.16 15.48
CA LYS A 348 26.95 17.70 14.29
C LYS A 348 26.88 16.75 13.07
N LYS A 349 26.90 15.43 13.33
CA LYS A 349 26.77 14.38 12.31
C LYS A 349 25.35 14.30 11.72
N GLN A 350 24.32 14.51 12.53
CA GLN A 350 22.92 14.57 12.08
C GLN A 350 22.62 15.86 11.29
N ARG A 351 23.24 16.99 11.63
CA ARG A 351 23.15 18.23 10.85
C ARG A 351 23.76 18.11 9.45
N MET A 352 24.88 17.39 9.33
CA MET A 352 25.52 17.18 8.03
C MET A 352 24.71 16.26 7.11
N ASN A 353 23.91 15.35 7.65
CA ASN A 353 23.05 14.46 6.87
C ASN A 353 21.69 15.08 6.48
N GLN A 354 21.30 16.23 7.05
CA GLN A 354 20.04 16.91 6.72
C GLN A 354 20.05 17.59 5.33
N HIS A 355 21.22 17.74 4.70
CA HIS A 355 21.29 18.23 3.31
C HIS A 355 20.94 17.17 2.26
N LYS A 356 20.64 15.92 2.66
CA LYS A 356 19.98 14.94 1.77
C LYS A 356 18.46 15.12 1.89
N VAL A 357 17.91 15.87 0.92
CA VAL A 357 16.49 15.95 0.53
C VAL A 357 15.51 15.52 1.62
N VAL A 358 15.09 16.46 2.47
CA VAL A 358 13.79 16.34 3.14
C VAL A 358 12.76 16.50 2.04
N ALA A 359 12.16 15.39 1.60
CA ALA A 359 10.95 15.46 0.81
C ALA A 359 9.95 16.30 1.61
N LYS A 360 9.53 17.45 1.07
CA LYS A 360 8.33 18.13 1.58
C LYS A 360 7.22 17.08 1.62
N PRO A 361 6.33 17.06 2.64
CA PRO A 361 5.19 16.18 2.62
C PRO A 361 4.47 16.40 1.29
N LYS A 362 4.40 15.36 0.46
CA LYS A 362 3.49 15.32 -0.69
C LYS A 362 2.09 15.55 -0.11
N ALA A 363 1.18 16.18 -0.85
CA ALA A 363 -0.18 16.42 -0.37
C ALA A 363 -0.97 15.10 -0.35
N SER A 364 -0.53 14.15 0.47
CA SER A 364 -1.22 12.91 0.75
C SER A 364 -2.53 13.23 1.45
N VAL A 365 -3.60 12.50 1.11
CA VAL A 365 -4.87 12.53 1.84
C VAL A 365 -4.57 12.48 3.34
N PRO A 366 -5.04 13.46 4.14
CA PRO A 366 -4.81 13.47 5.57
C PRO A 366 -5.19 12.13 6.23
N ALA A 367 -4.32 11.66 7.12
CA ALA A 367 -4.52 10.45 7.89
C ALA A 367 -3.74 10.52 9.21
N TYR A 368 -4.25 9.87 10.26
CA TYR A 368 -3.42 9.60 11.43
C TYR A 368 -2.29 8.63 11.08
N PRO A 369 -1.17 8.62 11.82
CA PRO A 369 0.07 7.96 11.39
C PRO A 369 -0.05 6.49 11.02
N LEU A 370 -0.87 5.74 11.75
CA LEU A 370 -1.03 4.31 11.52
C LEU A 370 -1.81 3.99 10.24
N LEU A 371 -2.87 4.76 9.94
CA LEU A 371 -3.55 4.68 8.65
C LEU A 371 -2.62 5.11 7.52
N GLN A 372 -1.87 6.21 7.67
CA GLN A 372 -0.90 6.65 6.67
C GLN A 372 0.13 5.55 6.34
N GLN A 373 0.69 4.91 7.37
CA GLN A 373 1.62 3.80 7.20
C GLN A 373 0.99 2.62 6.43
N TRP A 374 -0.27 2.29 6.74
CA TRP A 374 -1.02 1.25 6.02
C TRP A 374 -1.22 1.60 4.54
N ARG A 375 -1.64 2.84 4.24
CA ARG A 375 -1.86 3.31 2.87
C ARG A 375 -0.59 3.22 2.03
N GLU A 376 0.54 3.67 2.59
CA GLU A 376 1.84 3.58 1.93
C GLU A 376 2.23 2.12 1.66
N ASN A 377 1.99 1.23 2.63
CA ASN A 377 2.27 -0.19 2.49
C ASN A 377 1.43 -0.86 1.38
N VAL A 378 0.17 -0.45 1.23
CA VAL A 378 -0.72 -0.95 0.17
C VAL A 378 -0.29 -0.46 -1.21
N ARG A 379 0.12 0.80 -1.34
CA ARG A 379 0.29 1.44 -2.67
C ARG A 379 1.72 1.41 -3.20
N VAL A 380 2.72 1.75 -2.38
CA VAL A 380 4.07 2.10 -2.86
C VAL A 380 4.75 0.96 -3.64
N TRP A 381 4.53 -0.29 -3.24
CA TRP A 381 5.08 -1.43 -3.95
C TRP A 381 4.33 -1.75 -5.24
N LEU A 382 3.01 -1.56 -5.26
CA LEU A 382 2.18 -1.82 -6.44
C LEU A 382 2.47 -0.78 -7.53
N ASP A 383 2.65 0.48 -7.15
CA ASP A 383 3.09 1.55 -8.05
C ASP A 383 4.42 1.20 -8.73
N LYS A 384 5.36 0.59 -7.98
CA LYS A 384 6.69 0.22 -8.49
C LYS A 384 6.70 -1.03 -9.35
N LEU A 385 5.88 -2.03 -9.00
CA LEU A 385 5.92 -3.36 -9.61
C LEU A 385 4.91 -3.54 -10.76
N TYR A 386 3.87 -2.69 -10.81
CA TYR A 386 2.77 -2.74 -11.76
C TYR A 386 2.51 -1.35 -12.39
N ALA A 387 1.65 -0.54 -11.77
CA ALA A 387 1.27 0.80 -12.22
C ALA A 387 0.58 1.58 -11.07
N PRO A 388 0.59 2.93 -11.09
CA PRO A 388 -0.07 3.74 -10.05
C PRO A 388 -1.60 3.71 -10.11
N ALA A 389 -2.18 3.62 -11.31
CA ALA A 389 -3.62 3.55 -11.50
C ALA A 389 -4.09 2.10 -11.67
N ILE A 390 -5.23 1.78 -11.07
CA ILE A 390 -5.82 0.43 -11.08
C ILE A 390 -6.72 0.30 -12.32
N PRO A 391 -6.44 -0.65 -13.23
CA PRO A 391 -7.25 -0.85 -14.42
C PRO A 391 -8.63 -1.40 -14.09
N HIS A 392 -9.59 -1.09 -14.97
CA HIS A 392 -10.95 -1.62 -14.94
C HIS A 392 -11.34 -2.10 -16.33
N PRO A 393 -12.16 -3.15 -16.50
CA PRO A 393 -12.54 -3.65 -17.83
C PRO A 393 -13.19 -2.59 -18.71
N ASP A 394 -14.04 -1.73 -18.14
CA ASP A 394 -14.69 -0.64 -18.88
C ASP A 394 -13.69 0.42 -19.34
N ALA A 395 -12.67 0.70 -18.53
CA ALA A 395 -11.60 1.62 -18.88
C ALA A 395 -10.74 1.03 -20.01
N LEU A 396 -10.32 -0.22 -19.90
CA LEU A 396 -9.54 -0.89 -20.95
C LEU A 396 -10.31 -0.93 -22.27
N LYS A 397 -11.61 -1.24 -22.23
CA LYS A 397 -12.49 -1.23 -23.40
C LYS A 397 -12.61 0.16 -24.01
N ALA A 398 -12.82 1.19 -23.19
CA ALA A 398 -12.91 2.57 -23.66
C ALA A 398 -11.58 3.01 -24.32
N ILE A 399 -10.44 2.70 -23.71
CA ILE A 399 -9.12 3.03 -24.25
C ILE A 399 -8.85 2.29 -25.57
N ALA A 400 -9.12 0.97 -25.61
CA ALA A 400 -8.88 0.13 -26.79
C ALA A 400 -9.67 0.61 -28.02
N ALA A 401 -10.87 1.18 -27.82
CA ALA A 401 -11.70 1.74 -28.89
C ALA A 401 -11.05 2.93 -29.64
N HIS A 402 -10.00 3.53 -29.07
CA HIS A 402 -9.23 4.62 -29.69
C HIS A 402 -7.88 4.19 -30.26
N SER A 403 -7.66 2.88 -30.43
CA SER A 403 -6.49 2.35 -31.15
C SER A 403 -6.40 2.93 -32.58
N PRO A 404 -5.19 3.16 -33.12
CA PRO A 404 -3.88 2.78 -32.59
C PRO A 404 -3.36 3.76 -31.51
N LEU A 405 -2.75 3.22 -30.46
CA LEU A 405 -2.30 3.91 -29.26
C LEU A 405 -0.77 4.09 -29.24
N ILE A 406 -0.31 5.11 -28.54
CA ILE A 406 1.08 5.29 -28.10
C ILE A 406 1.08 5.70 -26.63
N GLU A 407 1.77 4.95 -25.77
CA GLU A 407 1.88 5.25 -24.33
C GLU A 407 3.24 5.87 -24.05
N ILE A 408 3.27 7.03 -23.39
CA ILE A 408 4.51 7.71 -22.96
C ILE A 408 4.61 7.65 -21.45
N GLY A 409 5.78 7.21 -20.95
CA GLY A 409 5.97 6.94 -19.51
C GLY A 409 5.32 5.63 -19.09
N ALA A 410 5.43 4.61 -19.93
CA ALA A 410 4.76 3.31 -19.74
C ALA A 410 5.30 2.51 -18.53
N GLY A 411 6.43 2.92 -17.95
CA GLY A 411 7.09 2.19 -16.87
C GLY A 411 7.42 0.76 -17.28
N LEU A 412 6.88 -0.21 -16.53
CA LEU A 412 7.02 -1.64 -16.81
C LEU A 412 6.01 -2.15 -17.85
N GLY A 413 5.16 -1.30 -18.42
CA GLY A 413 4.20 -1.65 -19.48
C GLY A 413 2.98 -2.44 -19.00
N TYR A 414 2.57 -2.31 -17.74
CA TYR A 414 1.44 -3.06 -17.19
C TYR A 414 0.12 -2.78 -17.93
N TRP A 415 -0.28 -1.50 -18.08
CA TRP A 415 -1.49 -1.13 -18.83
C TRP A 415 -1.40 -1.53 -20.30
N SER A 416 -0.25 -1.31 -20.95
CA SER A 416 0.01 -1.79 -22.31
C SER A 416 -0.15 -3.30 -22.47
N SER A 417 0.34 -4.10 -21.52
CA SER A 417 0.18 -5.56 -21.56
C SER A 417 -1.29 -5.99 -21.50
N LEU A 418 -2.13 -5.28 -20.75
CA LEU A 418 -3.57 -5.54 -20.68
C LEU A 418 -4.30 -5.12 -21.95
N LEU A 419 -3.91 -4.00 -22.56
CA LEU A 419 -4.48 -3.53 -23.83
C LEU A 419 -4.09 -4.44 -25.00
N LEU A 420 -2.86 -4.96 -25.02
CA LEU A 420 -2.43 -5.97 -26.01
C LEU A 420 -3.26 -7.25 -25.93
N LYS A 421 -3.58 -7.73 -24.71
CA LYS A 421 -4.51 -8.88 -24.52
C LYS A 421 -5.90 -8.61 -25.08
N GLN A 422 -6.33 -7.34 -25.12
CA GLN A 422 -7.58 -6.92 -25.79
C GLN A 422 -7.41 -6.62 -27.29
N LYS A 423 -6.26 -6.98 -27.88
CA LYS A 423 -5.92 -6.78 -29.29
C LYS A 423 -5.89 -5.30 -29.71
N ALA A 424 -5.66 -4.40 -28.75
CA ALA A 424 -5.38 -3.00 -29.07
C ALA A 424 -4.00 -2.87 -29.72
N ASP A 425 -3.89 -2.08 -30.78
CA ASP A 425 -2.58 -1.69 -31.32
C ASP A 425 -1.99 -0.62 -30.40
N ILE A 426 -0.95 -0.95 -29.63
CA ILE A 426 -0.30 -0.03 -28.69
C ILE A 426 1.22 -0.14 -28.76
N LEU A 427 1.89 1.01 -28.71
CA LEU A 427 3.34 1.11 -28.60
C LEU A 427 3.72 1.84 -27.30
N PRO A 428 4.23 1.12 -26.28
CA PRO A 428 4.71 1.74 -25.04
C PRO A 428 6.15 2.24 -25.13
N PHE A 429 6.38 3.44 -24.62
CA PHE A 429 7.70 4.05 -24.48
C PHE A 429 7.95 4.50 -23.04
N ASP A 430 9.17 4.26 -22.56
CA ASP A 430 9.67 4.80 -21.30
C ASP A 430 11.15 5.19 -21.42
N LYS A 431 11.54 6.29 -20.77
CA LYS A 431 12.92 6.79 -20.80
C LYS A 431 13.91 5.84 -20.08
N GLN A 432 13.42 5.00 -19.17
CA GLN A 432 14.24 4.04 -18.44
C GLN A 432 14.46 2.73 -19.21
N SER A 433 13.68 2.48 -20.29
CA SER A 433 13.92 1.33 -21.15
C SER A 433 15.21 1.52 -21.95
N LYS A 434 15.80 0.40 -22.40
CA LYS A 434 16.94 0.36 -23.33
C LYS A 434 16.63 -0.34 -24.64
N LEU A 435 15.41 -0.84 -24.80
CA LEU A 435 14.99 -1.50 -26.03
C LEU A 435 14.76 -0.44 -27.11
N LYS A 436 15.57 -0.46 -28.18
CA LYS A 436 15.43 0.51 -29.26
C LYS A 436 14.24 0.14 -30.16
N TRP A 437 13.41 1.13 -30.48
CA TRP A 437 12.33 0.98 -31.44
C TRP A 437 12.83 1.18 -32.89
N SER A 438 12.33 0.38 -33.83
CA SER A 438 12.58 0.56 -35.27
C SER A 438 11.31 0.28 -36.08
N THR A 439 11.26 0.82 -37.30
CA THR A 439 10.12 0.60 -38.22
C THR A 439 10.05 -0.83 -38.76
N ASP A 440 11.17 -1.54 -38.74
CA ASP A 440 11.30 -2.92 -39.24
C ASP A 440 11.23 -3.95 -38.10
N ALA A 441 10.97 -3.50 -36.86
CA ALA A 441 10.71 -4.40 -35.75
C ALA A 441 9.45 -5.22 -36.09
N ALA A 442 9.64 -6.52 -36.31
CA ALA A 442 8.54 -7.42 -36.61
C ALA A 442 7.45 -7.28 -35.53
N PRO A 443 6.15 -7.29 -35.90
CA PRO A 443 5.09 -7.43 -34.92
C PRO A 443 5.36 -8.69 -34.09
N ALA A 444 5.07 -8.63 -32.80
CA ALA A 444 5.35 -9.71 -31.87
C ALA A 444 4.76 -11.03 -32.38
N ASP A 445 5.60 -12.02 -32.63
CA ASP A 445 5.14 -13.40 -32.63
C ASP A 445 4.71 -13.72 -31.19
N ASP A 446 3.47 -14.19 -31.03
CA ASP A 446 2.83 -14.50 -29.73
C ASP A 446 3.50 -15.69 -28.99
N ASP A 447 4.51 -16.34 -29.59
CA ASP A 447 5.07 -17.62 -29.15
C ASP A 447 6.51 -17.55 -28.60
N ASP A 448 7.13 -16.38 -28.53
CA ASP A 448 8.47 -16.28 -27.94
C ASP A 448 8.39 -15.99 -26.44
N ASP A 449 8.53 -17.06 -25.65
CA ASP A 449 9.03 -17.08 -24.26
C ASP A 449 10.46 -16.48 -24.15
N GLU A 450 10.87 -15.61 -25.09
CA GLU A 450 12.10 -14.85 -24.99
C GLU A 450 11.99 -13.92 -23.80
N ILE A 451 12.84 -14.20 -22.81
CA ILE A 451 13.23 -13.25 -21.77
C ILE A 451 13.36 -11.89 -22.46
N ILE A 452 12.48 -10.95 -22.11
CA ILE A 452 12.61 -9.58 -22.59
C ILE A 452 13.90 -9.08 -21.94
N GLU A 453 15.02 -9.23 -22.65
CA GLU A 453 16.36 -8.87 -22.21
C GLU A 453 16.48 -7.35 -22.13
N THR A 454 15.77 -6.74 -21.19
CA THR A 454 16.07 -5.40 -20.74
C THR A 454 17.30 -5.52 -19.85
N LEU A 455 18.49 -5.56 -20.45
CA LEU A 455 19.78 -5.64 -19.77
C LEU A 455 20.07 -4.46 -18.81
N ASP A 456 19.11 -3.59 -18.52
CA ASP A 456 19.24 -2.49 -17.56
C ASP A 456 17.94 -1.99 -16.88
N ALA A 457 16.79 -2.63 -17.10
CA ALA A 457 15.66 -2.44 -16.19
C ALA A 457 15.85 -3.43 -15.03
N ILE A 458 16.05 -2.91 -13.80
CA ILE A 458 16.29 -3.76 -12.61
C ILE A 458 15.14 -4.77 -12.44
N VAL A 459 13.92 -4.39 -12.84
CA VAL A 459 12.71 -5.23 -12.80
C VAL A 459 12.25 -5.55 -14.23
N PRO A 460 11.99 -6.82 -14.58
CA PRO A 460 11.48 -7.19 -15.90
C PRO A 460 10.12 -6.55 -16.22
N PRO A 461 9.92 -6.02 -17.44
CA PRO A 461 8.64 -5.44 -17.85
C PRO A 461 7.57 -6.52 -18.11
N PHE A 462 6.30 -6.12 -18.23
CA PHE A 462 5.17 -6.99 -18.57
C PHE A 462 5.00 -7.20 -20.09
N THR A 463 5.59 -6.33 -20.88
CA THR A 463 5.60 -6.39 -22.35
C THR A 463 6.82 -5.63 -22.87
N LYS A 464 7.09 -5.70 -24.18
CA LYS A 464 8.16 -4.92 -24.81
C LYS A 464 7.85 -3.42 -24.64
N VAL A 465 8.67 -2.72 -23.83
CA VAL A 465 8.63 -1.27 -23.66
C VAL A 465 9.86 -0.68 -24.33
N TYR A 466 9.67 0.28 -25.22
CA TYR A 466 10.77 0.88 -25.97
C TYR A 466 11.36 2.09 -25.25
N GLU A 467 12.63 2.37 -25.50
CA GLU A 467 13.31 3.57 -25.02
C GLU A 467 12.75 4.82 -25.72
N GLY A 468 12.28 5.78 -24.93
CA GLY A 468 11.87 7.09 -25.45
C GLY A 468 11.01 7.90 -24.49
N GLY A 469 11.06 9.21 -24.65
CA GLY A 469 10.17 10.18 -24.02
C GLY A 469 9.24 10.86 -25.03
N ALA A 470 8.86 12.10 -24.76
CA ALA A 470 7.93 12.86 -25.60
C ALA A 470 8.40 13.05 -27.05
N GLU A 471 9.72 13.02 -27.31
CA GLU A 471 10.31 13.21 -28.63
C GLU A 471 9.88 12.14 -29.65
N VAL A 472 9.50 10.94 -29.21
CA VAL A 472 9.06 9.87 -30.12
C VAL A 472 7.76 10.25 -30.84
N LEU A 473 6.95 11.14 -30.27
CA LEU A 473 5.68 11.58 -30.85
C LEU A 473 5.85 12.40 -32.15
N GLU A 474 7.07 12.87 -32.44
CA GLU A 474 7.39 13.57 -33.69
C GLU A 474 7.74 12.63 -34.84
N LEU A 475 8.06 11.36 -34.53
CA LEU A 475 8.46 10.37 -35.52
C LEU A 475 7.33 10.15 -36.52
N LYS A 476 7.65 10.27 -37.81
CA LYS A 476 6.68 10.14 -38.91
C LYS A 476 5.82 8.87 -38.83
N PRO A 477 6.38 7.67 -38.52
CA PRO A 477 5.58 6.44 -38.42
C PRO A 477 4.59 6.42 -37.25
N LEU A 478 4.83 7.22 -36.21
CA LEU A 478 4.01 7.25 -35.00
C LEU A 478 2.93 8.35 -35.05
N LYS A 479 2.93 9.17 -36.12
CA LYS A 479 1.94 10.23 -36.32
C LYS A 479 0.54 9.64 -36.47
N GLY A 480 -0.43 10.26 -35.80
CA GLY A 480 -1.84 9.91 -35.91
C GLY A 480 -2.33 8.90 -34.85
N ARG A 481 -1.42 8.26 -34.10
CA ARG A 481 -1.77 7.44 -32.94
C ARG A 481 -2.41 8.28 -31.83
N THR A 482 -3.29 7.69 -31.03
CA THR A 482 -3.87 8.28 -29.82
C THR A 482 -2.83 8.28 -28.72
N LEU A 483 -2.61 9.43 -28.08
CA LEU A 483 -1.68 9.53 -26.95
C LEU A 483 -2.35 9.01 -25.67
N LEU A 484 -1.72 8.04 -25.02
CA LEU A 484 -2.07 7.55 -23.70
C LEU A 484 -1.03 8.02 -22.68
N LEU A 485 -1.50 8.66 -21.60
CA LEU A 485 -0.69 9.02 -20.43
C LEU A 485 -1.31 8.36 -19.20
N CYS A 486 -0.60 7.43 -18.57
CA CYS A 486 -1.07 6.73 -17.38
C CYS A 486 -0.38 7.23 -16.11
N ALA A 487 -1.15 7.89 -15.25
CA ALA A 487 -0.76 8.54 -14.00
C ALA A 487 0.60 9.26 -14.12
N PRO A 488 0.76 10.18 -15.10
CA PRO A 488 2.04 10.84 -15.30
C PRO A 488 2.45 11.60 -14.03
N PRO A 489 3.73 11.60 -13.64
CA PRO A 489 4.17 12.32 -12.44
C PRO A 489 3.95 13.84 -12.60
N GLN A 490 3.83 14.56 -11.47
CA GLN A 490 3.86 16.04 -11.41
C GLN A 490 5.24 16.57 -11.83
N SER A 491 5.48 16.51 -13.13
CA SER A 491 6.69 16.95 -13.80
C SER A 491 6.32 17.40 -15.21
N SER A 492 7.31 17.87 -15.97
CA SER A 492 7.07 18.31 -17.34
C SER A 492 6.67 17.19 -18.29
N LEU A 493 6.77 15.90 -17.92
CA LEU A 493 6.53 14.77 -18.82
C LEU A 493 5.21 14.87 -19.61
N ALA A 494 4.09 15.06 -18.91
CA ALA A 494 2.76 15.13 -19.55
C ALA A 494 2.64 16.34 -20.49
N ARG A 495 3.14 17.50 -20.05
CA ARG A 495 3.14 18.73 -20.85
C ARG A 495 4.04 18.61 -22.08
N ASP A 496 5.23 18.05 -21.92
CA ASP A 496 6.18 17.85 -23.00
C ASP A 496 5.59 16.88 -24.03
N ALA A 497 4.99 15.77 -23.58
CA ALA A 497 4.24 14.86 -24.45
C ALA A 497 3.16 15.61 -25.25
N LEU A 498 2.34 16.44 -24.59
CA LEU A 498 1.29 17.23 -25.25
C LEU A 498 1.83 18.22 -26.30
N ARG A 499 3.01 18.84 -26.04
CA ARG A 499 3.65 19.78 -26.97
C ARG A 499 4.08 19.11 -28.27
N HIS A 500 4.70 17.95 -28.16
CA HIS A 500 5.13 17.15 -29.32
C HIS A 500 3.93 16.49 -30.01
N TYR A 501 2.88 16.16 -29.26
CA TYR A 501 1.69 15.50 -29.79
C TYR A 501 0.85 16.38 -30.72
N LYS A 502 0.66 15.92 -31.96
CA LYS A 502 -0.22 16.57 -32.97
C LYS A 502 -1.42 15.73 -33.37
N GLY A 503 -1.64 14.58 -32.73
CA GLY A 503 -2.77 13.71 -33.03
C GLY A 503 -4.10 14.23 -32.46
N ARG A 504 -5.17 13.45 -32.71
CA ARG A 504 -6.55 13.85 -32.44
C ARG A 504 -6.97 13.58 -30.99
N TYR A 505 -6.71 12.37 -30.49
CA TYR A 505 -7.24 11.91 -29.21
C TYR A 505 -6.14 11.87 -28.15
N LEU A 506 -6.46 12.39 -26.97
CA LEU A 506 -5.64 12.24 -25.77
C LEU A 506 -6.44 11.42 -24.76
N ILE A 507 -5.79 10.42 -24.18
CA ILE A 507 -6.30 9.63 -23.07
C ILE A 507 -5.41 9.89 -21.87
N HIS A 508 -5.99 10.39 -20.80
CA HIS A 508 -5.33 10.60 -19.52
C HIS A 508 -5.95 9.69 -18.47
N VAL A 509 -5.15 8.79 -17.90
CA VAL A 509 -5.50 8.03 -16.71
C VAL A 509 -4.87 8.75 -15.53
N GLY A 510 -5.65 9.29 -14.59
CA GLY A 510 -5.08 10.06 -13.50
C GLY A 510 -6.09 10.90 -12.74
N GLU A 511 -5.60 11.74 -11.84
CA GLU A 511 -6.38 12.71 -11.07
C GLU A 511 -6.31 14.09 -11.71
N TRP A 512 -7.46 14.61 -12.14
CA TRP A 512 -7.57 16.00 -12.58
C TRP A 512 -7.62 16.94 -11.37
N TYR A 513 -6.90 18.06 -11.37
CA TYR A 513 -6.68 18.91 -10.17
C TYR A 513 -6.09 18.10 -9.00
N GLY A 514 -5.24 17.14 -9.30
CA GLY A 514 -4.68 16.22 -8.32
C GLY A 514 -3.18 16.09 -8.48
N GLU A 515 -2.70 14.85 -8.32
CA GLU A 515 -1.26 14.57 -8.31
C GLU A 515 -0.71 13.99 -9.62
N THR A 516 -1.45 14.05 -10.73
CA THR A 516 -1.02 13.46 -12.01
C THR A 516 -0.95 14.50 -13.13
N GLY A 517 0.24 14.65 -13.72
CA GLY A 517 0.54 15.76 -14.61
C GLY A 517 0.72 17.07 -13.83
N ASP A 518 1.32 18.07 -14.48
CA ASP A 518 1.39 19.41 -13.88
C ASP A 518 0.21 20.28 -14.31
N ARG A 519 0.04 21.39 -13.60
CA ARG A 519 -1.10 22.28 -13.83
C ARG A 519 -1.15 22.86 -15.24
N GLN A 520 0.02 23.12 -15.81
CA GLN A 520 0.13 23.65 -17.16
C GLN A 520 -0.35 22.63 -18.21
N PHE A 521 -0.05 21.34 -18.02
CA PHE A 521 -0.60 20.27 -18.87
C PHE A 521 -2.14 20.32 -18.88
N GLU A 522 -2.78 20.37 -17.71
CA GLU A 522 -4.24 20.43 -17.61
C GLU A 522 -4.82 21.66 -18.32
N CYS A 523 -4.23 22.84 -18.10
CA CYS A 523 -4.62 24.07 -18.80
C CYS A 523 -4.48 23.94 -20.33
N ASP A 524 -3.38 23.36 -20.80
CA ASP A 524 -3.12 23.18 -22.24
C ASP A 524 -4.11 22.19 -22.88
N VAL A 525 -4.50 21.13 -22.17
CA VAL A 525 -5.56 20.21 -22.62
C VAL A 525 -6.89 20.94 -22.73
N MET A 526 -7.31 21.68 -21.70
CA MET A 526 -8.59 22.41 -21.70
C MET A 526 -8.66 23.48 -22.79
N LYS A 527 -7.52 24.11 -23.13
CA LYS A 527 -7.43 25.07 -24.24
C LYS A 527 -7.66 24.42 -25.61
N HIS A 528 -7.12 23.22 -25.84
CA HIS A 528 -7.01 22.64 -27.18
C HIS A 528 -7.88 21.41 -27.44
N PHE A 529 -8.49 20.83 -26.41
CA PHE A 529 -9.29 19.62 -26.50
C PHE A 529 -10.65 19.82 -25.83
N ARG A 530 -11.61 18.96 -26.18
CA ARG A 530 -12.89 18.82 -25.47
C ARG A 530 -13.00 17.43 -24.90
N LEU A 531 -13.58 17.33 -23.71
CA LEU A 531 -13.78 16.07 -23.01
C LEU A 531 -14.92 15.29 -23.70
N LEU A 532 -14.63 14.06 -24.09
CA LEU A 532 -15.61 13.17 -24.70
C LEU A 532 -16.21 12.21 -23.67
N GLN A 533 -15.37 11.65 -22.80
CA GLN A 533 -15.77 10.59 -21.91
C GLN A 533 -14.93 10.61 -20.64
N ARG A 534 -15.59 10.28 -19.52
CA ARG A 534 -14.97 9.93 -18.26
C ARG A 534 -15.32 8.48 -17.92
N VAL A 535 -14.36 7.72 -17.44
CA VAL A 535 -14.58 6.37 -16.93
C VAL A 535 -14.00 6.31 -15.52
N PRO A 536 -14.84 6.12 -14.48
CA PRO A 536 -14.34 6.04 -13.12
C PRO A 536 -13.47 4.79 -12.93
N LEU A 537 -12.46 4.90 -12.08
CA LEU A 537 -11.60 3.79 -11.72
C LEU A 537 -11.73 3.41 -10.25
N PRO A 538 -11.46 2.13 -9.91
CA PRO A 538 -11.15 1.76 -8.54
C PRO A 538 -9.92 2.53 -8.06
N ASN A 539 -9.93 2.94 -6.78
CA ASN A 539 -8.89 3.79 -6.23
C ASN A 539 -8.34 3.22 -4.92
N TYR A 540 -7.02 3.36 -4.74
CA TYR A 540 -6.42 3.25 -3.41
C TYR A 540 -6.94 4.37 -2.51
N SER A 541 -6.87 4.16 -1.20
CA SER A 541 -7.51 5.04 -0.22
C SER A 541 -7.04 6.51 -0.25
N ASP A 542 -5.86 6.81 -0.81
CA ASP A 542 -5.29 8.16 -0.96
C ASP A 542 -5.33 8.70 -2.41
N THR A 543 -5.98 7.98 -3.33
CA THR A 543 -6.03 8.31 -4.77
C THR A 543 -7.45 8.59 -5.27
N ALA A 544 -7.55 9.25 -6.43
CA ALA A 544 -8.81 9.54 -7.12
C ALA A 544 -8.65 9.53 -8.65
N HIS A 545 -7.91 8.55 -9.16
CA HIS A 545 -7.71 8.31 -10.59
C HIS A 545 -9.04 8.02 -11.31
N GLU A 546 -9.11 8.49 -12.55
CA GLU A 546 -10.14 8.15 -13.54
C GLU A 546 -9.50 8.13 -14.94
N VAL A 547 -10.21 7.59 -15.93
CA VAL A 547 -9.83 7.75 -17.34
C VAL A 547 -10.62 8.91 -17.94
N THR A 548 -9.93 9.83 -18.59
CA THR A 548 -10.53 10.92 -19.35
C THR A 548 -10.07 10.85 -20.80
N ILE A 549 -11.02 10.92 -21.73
CA ILE A 549 -10.79 10.82 -23.17
C ILE A 549 -11.15 12.15 -23.81
N TRP A 550 -10.21 12.72 -24.56
CA TRP A 550 -10.28 14.07 -25.08
C TRP A 550 -10.13 14.09 -26.60
N ASP A 551 -10.90 14.93 -27.29
CA ASP A 551 -10.83 15.13 -28.74
C ASP A 551 -10.46 16.57 -29.08
N ARG A 552 -9.37 16.73 -29.85
CA ARG A 552 -8.89 18.02 -30.34
C ARG A 552 -9.82 18.67 -31.37
N LYS A 553 -10.60 17.87 -32.10
CA LYS A 553 -11.50 18.34 -33.17
C LYS A 553 -12.94 18.56 -32.71
N ALA A 554 -13.30 18.11 -31.51
CA ALA A 554 -14.62 18.34 -30.98
C ALA A 554 -14.85 19.83 -30.75
N THR A 555 -16.04 20.31 -31.14
CA THR A 555 -16.43 21.73 -31.04
C THR A 555 -17.08 22.07 -29.71
N ALA A 556 -17.69 21.08 -29.05
CA ALA A 556 -18.34 21.18 -27.75
C ALA A 556 -17.94 19.98 -26.87
N SER A 557 -18.09 20.17 -25.56
CA SER A 557 -17.99 19.11 -24.55
C SER A 557 -19.41 18.84 -24.06
N GLU A 558 -19.86 17.59 -24.09
CA GLU A 558 -21.13 17.19 -23.46
C GLU A 558 -20.91 16.76 -22.01
N THR A 559 -19.65 16.55 -21.61
CA THR A 559 -19.26 16.13 -20.27
C THR A 559 -18.40 17.20 -19.61
N GLU A 560 -18.68 17.47 -18.35
CA GLU A 560 -17.90 18.37 -17.52
C GLU A 560 -16.80 17.59 -16.78
N ILE A 561 -15.61 18.19 -16.71
CA ILE A 561 -14.47 17.56 -16.05
C ILE A 561 -14.63 17.52 -14.53
N VAL A 562 -15.33 18.52 -13.97
CA VAL A 562 -15.63 18.61 -12.54
C VAL A 562 -17.02 19.23 -12.40
N SER A 563 -17.87 18.63 -11.56
CA SER A 563 -19.20 19.12 -11.21
C SER A 563 -19.46 18.97 -9.71
N CYS A 564 -20.43 19.72 -9.20
CA CYS A 564 -20.94 19.55 -7.84
C CYS A 564 -21.61 18.19 -7.69
N SER A 565 -21.21 17.38 -6.71
CA SER A 565 -21.74 16.04 -6.44
C SER A 565 -23.22 16.03 -6.01
N SER A 566 -23.77 17.19 -5.62
CA SER A 566 -25.15 17.36 -5.16
C SER A 566 -26.09 17.98 -6.20
N CYS A 567 -25.64 19.00 -6.94
CA CYS A 567 -26.51 19.80 -7.83
C CYS A 567 -26.01 19.89 -9.28
N ASP A 568 -24.95 19.15 -9.61
CA ASP A 568 -24.33 19.06 -10.94
C ASP A 568 -23.79 20.38 -11.51
N SER A 569 -23.79 21.48 -10.73
CA SER A 569 -23.19 22.75 -11.14
C SER A 569 -21.72 22.57 -11.55
N SER A 570 -21.38 23.08 -12.74
CA SER A 570 -20.03 23.08 -13.29
C SER A 570 -19.31 24.43 -13.13
N GLN A 571 -19.82 25.34 -12.28
CA GLN A 571 -19.18 26.62 -12.01
C GLN A 571 -17.91 26.44 -11.16
N THR A 572 -16.80 26.15 -11.83
CA THR A 572 -15.51 25.77 -11.23
C THR A 572 -14.99 26.75 -10.17
N THR A 573 -15.25 28.06 -10.32
CA THR A 573 -14.84 29.09 -9.36
C THR A 573 -15.49 28.96 -7.99
N LEU A 574 -16.63 28.27 -7.89
CA LEU A 574 -17.34 28.00 -6.64
C LEU A 574 -17.06 26.60 -6.11
N LEU A 575 -16.58 25.69 -6.96
CA LEU A 575 -16.35 24.32 -6.59
C LEU A 575 -15.17 24.21 -5.61
N ARG A 576 -15.29 23.27 -4.68
CA ARG A 576 -14.22 22.84 -3.78
C ARG A 576 -14.29 21.33 -3.57
N ARG A 577 -13.12 20.69 -3.55
CA ARG A 577 -12.98 19.23 -3.43
C ARG A 577 -12.60 18.85 -2.02
N CYS A 578 -13.29 17.88 -1.44
CA CYS A 578 -12.93 17.34 -0.13
C CYS A 578 -11.51 16.76 -0.18
N THR A 579 -10.64 17.19 0.74
CA THR A 579 -9.23 16.75 0.81
C THR A 579 -9.10 15.34 1.38
N LEU A 580 -10.13 14.83 2.04
CA LEU A 580 -10.16 13.49 2.65
C LEU A 580 -10.58 12.40 1.66
N CYS A 581 -11.63 12.61 0.86
CA CYS A 581 -12.04 11.63 -0.15
C CYS A 581 -11.51 11.91 -1.56
N LYS A 582 -11.17 13.16 -1.89
CA LYS A 582 -10.73 13.60 -3.24
C LYS A 582 -11.73 13.36 -4.38
N THR A 583 -12.85 12.70 -4.14
CA THR A 583 -13.89 12.41 -5.14
C THR A 583 -15.08 13.35 -5.03
N CYS A 584 -15.50 13.70 -3.82
CA CYS A 584 -16.63 14.60 -3.60
C CYS A 584 -16.24 16.06 -3.81
N THR A 585 -17.06 16.78 -4.57
CA THR A 585 -16.87 18.20 -4.91
C THR A 585 -18.17 18.96 -4.70
N TYR A 586 -18.12 20.13 -4.07
CA TYR A 586 -19.32 20.92 -3.77
C TYR A 586 -19.14 22.39 -4.14
N CYS A 587 -20.23 23.04 -4.56
CA CYS A 587 -20.24 24.50 -4.80
C CYS A 587 -20.62 25.32 -3.56
N THR A 588 -21.24 24.69 -2.55
CA THR A 588 -21.67 25.34 -1.31
C THR A 588 -21.67 24.36 -0.13
N ALA A 589 -21.68 24.90 1.10
CA ALA A 589 -21.87 24.11 2.32
C ALA A 589 -23.25 23.44 2.39
N GLU A 590 -24.28 23.99 1.73
CA GLU A 590 -25.60 23.36 1.62
C GLU A 590 -25.55 22.12 0.74
N CYS A 591 -24.95 22.21 -0.45
CA CYS A 591 -24.73 21.05 -1.32
C CYS A 591 -23.93 19.93 -0.63
N MET A 592 -22.90 20.30 0.13
CA MET A 592 -22.15 19.34 0.96
C MET A 592 -23.03 18.62 1.98
N ARG A 593 -23.95 19.34 2.65
CA ARG A 593 -24.88 18.75 3.62
C ARG A 593 -25.96 17.90 2.96
N GLN A 594 -26.38 18.24 1.75
CA GLN A 594 -27.37 17.47 1.00
C GLN A 594 -26.82 16.12 0.52
N ASP A 595 -25.52 16.06 0.20
CA ASP A 595 -24.82 14.85 -0.24
C ASP A 595 -24.11 14.10 0.91
N HIS A 596 -24.61 14.27 2.14
CA HIS A 596 -23.95 13.80 3.38
C HIS A 596 -23.64 12.30 3.36
N ASP A 597 -24.61 11.46 2.97
CA ASP A 597 -24.46 10.01 3.01
C ASP A 597 -23.46 9.48 1.97
N ARG A 598 -23.45 10.06 0.76
CA ARG A 598 -22.41 9.78 -0.25
C ARG A 598 -21.04 10.20 0.22
N HIS A 599 -20.94 11.38 0.83
CA HIS A 599 -19.69 11.89 1.37
C HIS A 599 -19.12 10.96 2.46
N LEU A 600 -19.96 10.51 3.39
CA LEU A 600 -19.59 9.55 4.43
C LEU A 600 -19.19 8.19 3.85
N ALA A 601 -19.91 7.69 2.84
CA ALA A 601 -19.57 6.44 2.18
C ALA A 601 -18.19 6.51 1.48
N GLU A 602 -17.87 7.63 0.83
CA GLU A 602 -16.55 7.86 0.22
C GLU A 602 -15.42 7.96 1.26
N HIS A 603 -15.69 8.51 2.45
CA HIS A 603 -14.74 8.48 3.58
C HIS A 603 -14.54 7.06 4.12
N ALA A 604 -15.62 6.33 4.38
CA ALA A 604 -15.57 4.99 4.92
C ALA A 604 -14.82 4.03 3.97
N ARG A 605 -15.03 4.14 2.66
CA ARG A 605 -14.27 3.39 1.64
C ARG A 605 -12.75 3.60 1.75
N ARG A 606 -12.32 4.74 2.30
CA ARG A 606 -10.91 5.10 2.52
C ARG A 606 -10.43 4.86 3.95
N LEU A 607 -11.25 4.18 4.77
CA LEU A 607 -11.03 3.95 6.19
C LEU A 607 -10.89 5.25 7.00
N ILE A 608 -11.60 6.29 6.57
CA ILE A 608 -11.68 7.57 7.28
C ILE A 608 -12.98 7.59 8.05
N PHE A 609 -12.88 7.69 9.38
CA PHE A 609 -14.01 7.77 10.29
C PHE A 609 -13.86 9.03 11.13
N LEU A 610 -14.85 9.92 11.08
CA LEU A 610 -14.89 11.11 11.91
C LEU A 610 -15.80 10.84 13.10
N GLN A 611 -15.35 11.22 14.29
CA GLN A 611 -16.20 11.16 15.48
C GLN A 611 -17.23 12.29 15.46
N ASP A 612 -16.79 13.49 15.07
CA ASP A 612 -17.67 14.63 14.75
C ASP A 612 -17.94 14.69 13.24
N GLU A 613 -19.16 14.31 12.84
CA GLU A 613 -19.60 14.32 11.43
C GLU A 613 -19.71 15.75 10.86
N HIS A 614 -19.67 16.79 11.69
CA HIS A 614 -19.72 18.20 11.29
C HIS A 614 -18.36 18.91 11.38
N LEU A 615 -17.29 18.18 11.63
CA LEU A 615 -15.93 18.72 11.76
C LEU A 615 -15.44 19.45 10.49
N LEU A 616 -15.92 19.02 9.31
CA LEU A 616 -15.47 19.55 8.03
C LEU A 616 -16.20 20.84 7.65
N GLU A 617 -15.47 21.95 7.78
CA GLU A 617 -15.91 23.26 7.31
C GLU A 617 -15.66 23.47 5.80
N PHE A 618 -16.73 23.67 5.01
CA PHE A 618 -16.66 23.93 3.55
C PHE A 618 -15.73 25.09 3.17
N GLU A 619 -15.71 26.16 3.98
CA GLU A 619 -14.91 27.35 3.70
C GLU A 619 -13.41 27.18 4.00
N ASN A 620 -13.03 26.11 4.71
CA ASN A 620 -11.64 25.86 5.07
C ASN A 620 -10.90 25.14 3.91
N PRO A 621 -9.89 25.76 3.27
CA PRO A 621 -9.18 25.17 2.13
C PRO A 621 -8.39 23.90 2.46
N LEU A 622 -8.11 23.64 3.73
CA LEU A 622 -7.48 22.40 4.19
C LEU A 622 -8.47 21.23 4.26
N HIS A 623 -9.77 21.51 4.36
CA HIS A 623 -10.85 20.52 4.33
C HIS A 623 -11.41 20.37 2.92
N PHE A 624 -11.56 21.50 2.22
CA PHE A 624 -12.11 21.57 0.86
C PHE A 624 -11.24 22.45 -0.02
N ALA A 625 -10.38 21.83 -0.82
CA ALA A 625 -9.45 22.52 -1.70
C ALA A 625 -10.21 23.19 -2.86
N PRO A 626 -10.04 24.51 -3.08
CA PRO A 626 -10.65 25.20 -4.21
C PRO A 626 -10.03 24.79 -5.55
N PHE A 627 -10.80 24.91 -6.63
CA PHE A 627 -10.30 24.73 -7.99
C PHE A 627 -9.67 26.05 -8.47
N GLU A 628 -8.44 26.33 -8.05
CA GLU A 628 -7.75 27.56 -8.47
C GLU A 628 -7.27 27.47 -9.92
N TRP A 629 -8.00 28.12 -10.81
CA TRP A 629 -7.66 28.21 -12.23
C TRP A 629 -6.95 29.52 -12.49
N ASP A 630 -5.64 29.46 -12.73
CA ASP A 630 -4.95 30.55 -13.40
C ASP A 630 -4.48 30.08 -14.78
N MET A 631 -5.30 30.37 -15.79
CA MET A 631 -4.97 30.08 -17.19
C MET A 631 -3.88 31.00 -17.75
N GLU A 632 -3.56 32.08 -17.02
CA GLU A 632 -2.66 33.16 -17.41
C GLU A 632 -1.38 33.20 -16.54
N ALA A 633 -1.42 32.83 -15.26
CA ALA A 633 -0.26 32.76 -14.38
C ALA A 633 0.37 31.36 -14.36
N ASN A 634 1.65 31.39 -14.66
CA ASN A 634 2.53 30.24 -14.68
C ASN A 634 3.21 30.13 -13.31
N VAL A 635 2.45 29.75 -12.27
CA VAL A 635 2.97 29.76 -10.89
C VAL A 635 4.11 28.76 -10.70
N ASP A 636 4.12 27.67 -11.49
CA ASP A 636 5.15 26.64 -11.49
C ASP A 636 6.36 26.95 -12.41
N TYR A 637 6.45 28.17 -12.96
CA TYR A 637 7.59 28.59 -13.78
C TYR A 637 8.10 29.99 -13.43
N THR A 638 9.36 30.06 -12.98
CA THR A 638 10.17 31.27 -13.06
C THR A 638 10.95 31.27 -14.37
N THR A 639 10.77 32.32 -15.18
CA THR A 639 11.24 32.47 -16.57
C THR A 639 12.76 32.57 -16.78
N LYS A 640 13.60 32.11 -15.85
CA LYS A 640 15.04 32.45 -15.82
C LYS A 640 16.03 31.28 -15.80
N ALA A 641 15.67 30.10 -16.30
CA ALA A 641 16.67 29.06 -16.56
C ALA A 641 16.82 28.84 -18.08
N PRO A 642 17.90 29.33 -18.73
CA PRO A 642 18.17 28.97 -20.11
C PRO A 642 18.43 27.47 -20.23
N TRP A 643 17.87 26.87 -21.29
CA TRP A 643 17.83 25.44 -21.64
C TRP A 643 19.15 24.67 -21.48
N LYS A 644 20.31 25.35 -21.49
CA LYS A 644 21.62 24.73 -21.24
C LYS A 644 21.84 24.27 -19.80
N ALA A 645 21.12 24.80 -18.80
CA ALA A 645 21.33 24.42 -17.40
C ALA A 645 20.63 23.10 -17.00
N VAL A 646 19.66 22.63 -17.79
CA VAL A 646 18.92 21.37 -17.52
C VAL A 646 19.52 20.19 -18.32
N ALA A 647 20.23 20.49 -19.41
CA ALA A 647 20.91 19.50 -20.24
C ALA A 647 22.24 18.97 -19.64
N GLU A 648 22.80 19.63 -18.62
CA GLU A 648 24.06 19.22 -17.96
C GLU A 648 23.86 18.52 -16.61
N THR A 649 22.62 18.39 -16.11
CA THR A 649 22.33 17.46 -15.01
C THR A 649 22.14 16.04 -15.56
N THR A 650 23.24 15.49 -16.07
CA THR A 650 23.50 14.05 -16.05
C THR A 650 23.19 13.52 -14.65
N PRO A 651 22.53 12.36 -14.46
CA PRO A 651 22.66 11.63 -13.22
C PRO A 651 24.11 11.14 -13.17
N SER A 652 25.02 12.00 -12.69
CA SER A 652 26.36 11.57 -12.34
C SER A 652 26.20 10.40 -11.38
N GLY A 653 26.90 9.31 -11.69
CA GLY A 653 26.84 8.07 -10.93
C GLY A 653 26.90 8.34 -9.44
N PHE A 654 25.89 7.85 -8.72
CA PHE A 654 25.94 7.73 -7.28
C PHE A 654 26.98 6.65 -6.95
N SER A 655 28.25 7.07 -6.93
CA SER A 655 29.34 6.37 -6.27
C SER A 655 29.06 6.36 -4.76
N PHE A 656 28.83 5.17 -4.21
CA PHE A 656 29.02 4.94 -2.79
C PHE A 656 30.52 4.85 -2.53
N ASN A 657 31.11 5.90 -1.98
CA ASN A 657 32.28 5.73 -1.12
C ASN A 657 31.76 5.59 0.32
N PHE A 658 32.10 4.44 0.90
CA PHE A 658 31.68 3.82 2.17
C PHE A 658 31.27 4.75 3.34
#